data_AF-A0A7Y3TJH7-F1
#
_entry.id   AF-A0A7Y3TJH7-F1
#
_cell.length_a   1.000
_cell.length_b   1.000
_cell.length_c   1.000
_cell.angle_alpha   90.00
_cell.angle_beta   90.00
_cell.angle_gamma   90.00
#
_symmetry.space_group_name_H-M   'P 1'
#
loop_
_entity.id
_entity.type
_entity.pdbx_description
1 polymer ?
#
loop_
_entity_poly.entity_id
_entity_poly.type
_entity_poly.pdbx_seq_one_letter_code
_entity_poly.pdbx_strand_id
1 'polypeptide(L)'
;METQFLEAVFSDSIQHPNFFNGRILTATDLRDEQVAELKRSRYLGQAIGAGVVYGLNVTAASSRNALEITSGLAINRRGDTLHLPGKTTTVELVLTERPTATATSPFVPCDIAGATTLTGVVSTGFYLLAITNATRLSVTMAPNSSLNGDRPGCTNRYEEVGVQFKLVPLTNEDFVSTSPTALIDRSRLAHRCFGTNQLTPFAADPVHAPVQYGLLNSLRADKRLTDCDVPLALFQFQPPTVKFVDVWAVRRPCLQGVENDAWLNQQSAMVGLRRMIEAKVFFLQFQHQLEDIRQQDGVNIRAVDYFEYLPAAGYLPVGKTGLSGFKLETFFSGITRHQVSLDPVALRRIFHESFSVAPIKPGTEEIAIYPVSATAGNEPYVVFMRSGLGQFALVASGNCTYTLNPSNWEASLTQIANGLKDIHICLQTGTYILSRPIEIKNKGHIKITGAGTGTRLLAQNSEAALRFENCQSVTVRDLYAENGLAVTPQGRQSLQGTLSFYDCQEVNVENATLKCVGNAIKTSACITVAPSKVGKHQLSSTISNVRVHSCNLEMGPRQVGILLVNTRYVQVENNRLAALSSGNPSFQGIVIGGSLANGVRILNNTIENTLQGIHIGLSHNENSKGAPDIAENIFITGNMVHVSSPNLPNTNQKRHGVFVGNCSSLVIENNYLTLRRFNGTANLFIDGIRVFGTLGRRIVIRQNHLTSINALASFSGGGIQVTNLGSTPEPHLIENNFVG
;
A
#
# COMPACT_ATOMS: atom_id res chain seq x y z
N MET A 1 -57.68 -15.98 -2.47
CA MET A 1 -58.99 -15.33 -2.29
C MET A 1 -59.16 -14.45 -3.51
N GLU A 2 -60.02 -14.84 -4.45
CA GLU A 2 -60.33 -13.98 -5.60
C GLU A 2 -61.23 -12.86 -5.11
N THR A 3 -60.78 -11.62 -5.27
CA THR A 3 -61.53 -10.41 -4.91
C THR A 3 -61.71 -9.59 -6.17
N GLN A 4 -62.91 -9.05 -6.37
CA GLN A 4 -63.19 -8.24 -7.56
C GLN A 4 -62.59 -6.83 -7.42
N PHE A 5 -62.46 -6.12 -8.55
CA PHE A 5 -62.03 -4.73 -8.55
C PHE A 5 -62.99 -3.89 -7.70
N LEU A 6 -62.45 -3.10 -6.75
CA LEU A 6 -63.18 -2.28 -5.77
C LEU A 6 -63.93 -3.05 -4.66
N GLU A 7 -63.78 -4.37 -4.56
CA GLU A 7 -64.33 -5.12 -3.43
C GLU A 7 -63.49 -4.84 -2.17
N ALA A 8 -64.16 -4.41 -1.09
CA ALA A 8 -63.49 -4.13 0.17
C ALA A 8 -63.14 -5.43 0.92
N VAL A 9 -61.89 -5.55 1.36
CA VAL A 9 -61.38 -6.71 2.08
C VAL A 9 -61.39 -6.43 3.59
N PHE A 10 -62.30 -7.07 4.31
CA PHE A 10 -62.42 -6.96 5.77
C PHE A 10 -61.83 -8.15 6.54
N SER A 11 -61.28 -9.15 5.84
CA SER A 11 -60.63 -10.31 6.46
C SER A 11 -59.45 -9.86 7.33
N ASP A 12 -59.45 -10.27 8.60
CA ASP A 12 -58.45 -9.84 9.60
C ASP A 12 -58.37 -8.31 9.82
N SER A 13 -59.44 -7.56 9.53
CA SER A 13 -59.52 -6.12 9.82
C SER A 13 -59.39 -5.81 11.33
N ILE A 14 -59.07 -4.56 11.65
CA ILE A 14 -59.12 -4.05 13.02
C ILE A 14 -60.59 -3.77 13.36
N GLN A 15 -61.10 -4.44 14.40
CA GLN A 15 -62.49 -4.32 14.82
C GLN A 15 -62.61 -3.38 16.01
N HIS A 16 -63.11 -2.17 15.79
CA HIS A 16 -63.44 -1.23 16.86
C HIS A 16 -64.90 -1.43 17.32
N PRO A 17 -65.17 -1.41 18.63
CA PRO A 17 -66.54 -1.31 19.12
C PRO A 17 -67.22 -0.04 18.60
N ASN A 18 -68.38 -0.21 17.98
CA ASN A 18 -69.18 0.93 17.51
C ASN A 18 -69.94 1.58 18.69
N PHE A 19 -69.56 2.80 19.08
CA PHE A 19 -70.21 3.57 20.13
C PHE A 19 -71.39 4.39 19.59
N PHE A 20 -72.58 4.21 20.17
CA PHE A 20 -73.79 4.96 19.83
C PHE A 20 -74.69 5.15 21.05
N ASN A 21 -75.52 6.19 21.03
CA ASN A 21 -76.42 6.53 22.14
C ASN A 21 -77.39 5.38 22.44
N GLY A 22 -77.48 4.98 23.72
CA GLY A 22 -78.36 3.90 24.18
C GLY A 22 -77.69 2.53 24.31
N ARG A 23 -76.44 2.36 23.86
CA ARG A 23 -75.62 1.15 24.12
C ARG A 23 -74.98 1.23 25.52
N ILE A 24 -75.05 0.15 26.28
CA ILE A 24 -74.34 0.00 27.56
C ILE A 24 -72.88 -0.34 27.27
N LEU A 25 -71.94 0.42 27.86
CA LEU A 25 -70.50 0.16 27.77
C LEU A 25 -70.12 -1.00 28.70
N THR A 26 -69.66 -2.12 28.15
CA THR A 26 -69.26 -3.30 28.91
C THR A 26 -67.74 -3.42 29.06
N ALA A 27 -67.28 -4.23 30.02
CA ALA A 27 -65.87 -4.59 30.13
C ALA A 27 -65.35 -5.34 28.88
N THR A 28 -66.23 -6.06 28.18
CA THR A 28 -65.91 -6.71 26.90
C THR A 28 -65.66 -5.67 25.82
N ASP A 29 -66.52 -4.64 25.70
CA ASP A 29 -66.31 -3.58 24.71
C ASP A 29 -64.98 -2.84 24.93
N LEU A 30 -64.63 -2.53 26.18
CA LEU A 30 -63.34 -1.92 26.50
C LEU A 30 -62.16 -2.85 26.21
N ARG A 31 -62.33 -4.17 26.37
CA ARG A 31 -61.30 -5.16 26.01
C ARG A 31 -61.15 -5.30 24.50
N ASP A 32 -62.25 -5.28 23.76
CA ASP A 32 -62.24 -5.32 22.29
C ASP A 32 -61.55 -4.08 21.72
N GLU A 33 -61.80 -2.88 22.27
CA GLU A 33 -61.09 -1.65 21.91
C GLU A 33 -59.59 -1.74 22.23
N GLN A 34 -59.21 -2.29 23.39
CA GLN A 34 -57.80 -2.53 23.72
C GLN A 34 -57.13 -3.49 22.73
N VAL A 35 -57.81 -4.57 22.34
CA VAL A 35 -57.31 -5.52 21.34
C VAL A 35 -57.14 -4.85 19.98
N ALA A 36 -58.09 -4.00 19.58
CA ALA A 36 -58.04 -3.23 18.34
C ALA A 36 -56.83 -2.29 18.30
N GLU A 37 -56.60 -1.52 19.37
CA GLU A 37 -55.47 -0.59 19.49
C GLU A 37 -54.12 -1.32 19.60
N LEU A 38 -54.07 -2.47 20.29
CA LEU A 38 -52.88 -3.32 20.31
C LEU A 38 -52.57 -3.88 18.91
N LYS A 39 -53.59 -4.32 18.15
CA LYS A 39 -53.42 -4.79 16.77
C LYS A 39 -52.92 -3.67 15.85
N ARG A 40 -53.47 -2.47 15.98
CA ARG A 40 -53.00 -1.27 15.27
C ARG A 40 -51.54 -0.94 15.61
N SER A 41 -51.18 -0.96 16.90
CA SER A 41 -49.82 -0.69 17.37
C SER A 41 -48.83 -1.75 16.86
N ARG A 42 -49.24 -3.02 16.82
CA ARG A 42 -48.45 -4.11 16.23
C ARG A 42 -48.20 -3.89 14.74
N TYR A 43 -49.20 -3.45 13.97
CA TYR A 43 -48.98 -3.10 12.56
C TYR A 43 -47.96 -1.98 12.39
N LEU A 44 -47.99 -0.95 13.26
CA LEU A 44 -46.96 0.08 13.27
C LEU A 44 -45.57 -0.49 13.62
N GLY A 45 -45.48 -1.34 14.65
CA GLY A 45 -44.24 -2.02 15.02
C GLY A 45 -43.70 -2.93 13.91
N GLN A 46 -44.56 -3.66 13.21
CA GLN A 46 -44.21 -4.48 12.04
C GLN A 46 -43.73 -3.63 10.87
N ALA A 47 -44.32 -2.45 10.66
CA ALA A 47 -43.86 -1.50 9.65
C ALA A 47 -42.46 -0.95 9.97
N ILE A 48 -42.15 -0.71 11.25
CA ILE A 48 -40.79 -0.33 11.70
C ILE A 48 -39.81 -1.50 11.56
N GLY A 49 -40.27 -2.70 11.89
CA GLY A 49 -39.49 -3.93 11.79
C GLY A 49 -38.87 -4.40 13.10
N ALA A 50 -38.51 -5.69 13.13
CA ALA A 50 -38.00 -6.33 14.33
C ALA A 50 -36.50 -6.06 14.55
N GLY A 51 -36.10 -5.85 15.80
CA GLY A 51 -34.70 -5.58 16.18
C GLY A 51 -34.58 -4.68 17.41
N VAL A 52 -33.38 -4.22 17.68
CA VAL A 52 -33.09 -3.27 18.76
C VAL A 52 -33.17 -1.84 18.21
N VAL A 53 -33.96 -0.98 18.85
CA VAL A 53 -34.09 0.44 18.50
C VAL A 53 -32.92 1.23 19.10
N TYR A 54 -32.68 1.09 20.41
CA TYR A 54 -31.56 1.70 21.13
C TYR A 54 -31.29 0.95 22.44
N GLY A 55 -30.13 1.19 23.06
CA GLY A 55 -29.80 0.61 24.37
C GLY A 55 -29.60 -0.90 24.32
N LEU A 56 -30.04 -1.64 25.35
CA LEU A 56 -29.95 -3.11 25.43
C LEU A 56 -28.55 -3.67 25.12
N ASN A 57 -27.50 -2.93 25.47
CA ASN A 57 -26.13 -3.42 25.37
C ASN A 57 -25.91 -4.49 26.42
N VAL A 58 -25.32 -5.61 26.02
CA VAL A 58 -25.02 -6.74 26.90
C VAL A 58 -23.52 -6.81 27.11
N THR A 59 -23.09 -6.83 28.36
CA THR A 59 -21.70 -7.06 28.77
C THR A 59 -21.63 -8.11 29.87
N ALA A 60 -20.46 -8.72 30.07
CA ALA A 60 -20.24 -9.50 31.28
C ALA A 60 -20.11 -8.54 32.48
N ALA A 61 -20.72 -8.88 33.61
CA ALA A 61 -20.48 -8.16 34.86
C ALA A 61 -18.99 -8.22 35.24
N SER A 62 -18.50 -7.31 36.09
CA SER A 62 -17.08 -7.32 36.51
C SER A 62 -16.65 -8.64 37.17
N SER A 63 -17.56 -9.29 37.89
CA SER A 63 -17.40 -10.63 38.49
C SER A 63 -17.39 -11.77 37.47
N ARG A 64 -17.75 -11.49 36.21
CA ARG A 64 -17.94 -12.44 35.10
C ARG A 64 -18.88 -13.61 35.39
N ASN A 65 -19.72 -13.55 36.43
CA ASN A 65 -20.71 -14.58 36.77
C ASN A 65 -22.16 -14.19 36.40
N ALA A 66 -22.34 -13.00 35.82
CA ALA A 66 -23.61 -12.44 35.43
C ALA A 66 -23.46 -11.62 34.13
N LEU A 67 -24.60 -11.32 33.50
CA LEU A 67 -24.68 -10.40 32.37
C LEU A 67 -25.31 -9.09 32.82
N GLU A 68 -24.76 -7.97 32.37
CA GLU A 68 -25.31 -6.64 32.57
C GLU A 68 -25.95 -6.17 31.27
N ILE A 69 -27.21 -5.74 31.34
CA ILE A 69 -27.98 -5.24 30.20
C ILE A 69 -28.41 -3.81 30.48
N THR A 70 -27.99 -2.86 29.63
CA THR A 70 -28.41 -1.46 29.76
C THR A 70 -29.88 -1.31 29.39
N SER A 71 -30.58 -0.30 29.94
CA SER A 71 -31.93 0.05 29.50
C SER A 71 -32.00 0.31 27.99
N GLY A 72 -33.19 0.15 27.43
CA GLY A 72 -33.39 0.32 25.99
C GLY A 72 -34.72 -0.19 25.49
N LEU A 73 -34.87 -0.17 24.16
CA LEU A 73 -36.09 -0.54 23.47
C LEU A 73 -35.77 -1.48 22.31
N ALA A 74 -36.54 -2.54 22.19
CA ALA A 74 -36.59 -3.41 21.03
C ALA A 74 -38.02 -3.56 20.50
N ILE A 75 -38.15 -4.02 19.26
CA ILE A 75 -39.42 -4.41 18.64
C ILE A 75 -39.30 -5.86 18.19
N ASN A 76 -40.26 -6.69 18.57
CA ASN A 76 -40.28 -8.10 18.17
C ASN A 76 -40.92 -8.27 16.78
N ARG A 77 -40.97 -9.51 16.25
CA ARG A 77 -41.52 -9.77 14.90
C ARG A 77 -43.04 -9.66 14.84
N ARG A 78 -43.73 -9.68 15.99
CA ARG A 78 -45.15 -9.37 16.10
C ARG A 78 -45.45 -7.87 16.12
N GLY A 79 -44.42 -7.03 16.24
CA GLY A 79 -44.55 -5.58 16.36
C GLY A 79 -44.77 -5.08 17.79
N ASP A 80 -44.64 -5.95 18.81
CA ASP A 80 -44.70 -5.49 20.21
C ASP A 80 -43.40 -4.79 20.61
N THR A 81 -43.53 -3.72 21.40
CA THR A 81 -42.41 -2.98 21.99
C THR A 81 -41.92 -3.65 23.27
N LEU A 82 -40.61 -3.89 23.36
CA LEU A 82 -39.92 -4.49 24.50
C LEU A 82 -39.03 -3.42 25.16
N HIS A 83 -39.59 -2.69 26.11
CA HIS A 83 -38.88 -1.63 26.83
C HIS A 83 -38.32 -2.17 28.15
N LEU A 84 -37.00 -2.06 28.32
CA LEU A 84 -36.32 -2.34 29.57
C LEU A 84 -36.07 -1.01 30.32
N PRO A 85 -36.80 -0.71 31.41
CA PRO A 85 -36.65 0.53 32.14
C PRO A 85 -35.39 0.56 33.02
N GLY A 86 -35.07 1.73 33.58
CA GLY A 86 -33.96 1.91 34.52
C GLY A 86 -32.63 2.24 33.84
N LYS A 87 -31.51 1.88 34.47
CA LYS A 87 -30.15 2.13 33.94
C LYS A 87 -29.49 0.84 33.44
N THR A 88 -29.43 -0.18 34.31
CA THR A 88 -28.84 -1.49 34.02
C THR A 88 -29.62 -2.57 34.77
N THR A 89 -29.80 -3.73 34.15
CA THR A 89 -30.36 -4.94 34.75
C THR A 89 -29.32 -6.05 34.74
N THR A 90 -29.18 -6.75 35.85
CA THR A 90 -28.24 -7.88 35.99
C THR A 90 -29.00 -9.20 35.85
N VAL A 91 -28.49 -10.09 35.00
CA VAL A 91 -28.98 -11.47 34.83
C VAL A 91 -27.92 -12.40 35.42
N GLU A 92 -28.22 -12.94 36.60
CA GLU A 92 -27.37 -13.91 37.29
C GLU A 92 -27.32 -15.24 36.54
N LEU A 93 -26.11 -15.76 36.30
CA LEU A 93 -25.90 -17.07 35.65
C LEU A 93 -25.56 -18.16 36.67
N VAL A 94 -25.19 -17.77 37.88
CA VAL A 94 -25.00 -18.69 39.01
C VAL A 94 -26.28 -18.69 39.84
N LEU A 95 -27.08 -19.73 39.66
CA LEU A 95 -28.36 -19.89 40.36
C LEU A 95 -28.17 -20.80 41.58
N THR A 96 -28.48 -20.30 42.77
CA THR A 96 -28.53 -21.09 44.02
C THR A 96 -29.82 -21.90 44.17
N GLU A 97 -30.91 -21.46 43.52
CA GLU A 97 -32.20 -22.14 43.50
C GLU A 97 -32.82 -22.11 42.09
N ARG A 98 -33.71 -23.06 41.79
CA ARG A 98 -34.41 -23.14 40.50
C ARG A 98 -35.38 -21.96 40.37
N PRO A 99 -35.26 -21.08 39.34
CA PRO A 99 -36.21 -19.99 39.15
C PRO A 99 -37.61 -20.55 38.90
N THR A 100 -38.58 -20.17 39.74
CA THR A 100 -40.00 -20.51 39.52
C THR A 100 -40.62 -19.42 38.66
N ALA A 101 -41.13 -19.78 37.48
CA ALA A 101 -41.87 -18.85 36.63
C ALA A 101 -43.09 -18.33 37.40
N THR A 102 -43.07 -17.06 37.79
CA THR A 102 -44.05 -16.45 38.72
C THR A 102 -45.16 -15.68 37.99
N ALA A 103 -45.45 -16.02 36.75
CA ALA A 103 -46.47 -15.35 35.96
C ALA A 103 -47.65 -16.28 35.66
N THR A 104 -48.58 -16.43 36.61
CA THR A 104 -49.95 -16.85 36.30
C THR A 104 -50.76 -15.61 35.89
N SER A 105 -50.54 -15.13 34.67
CA SER A 105 -51.46 -14.19 34.02
C SER A 105 -52.40 -14.98 33.10
N PRO A 106 -53.73 -14.76 33.14
CA PRO A 106 -54.64 -15.31 32.13
C PRO A 106 -54.44 -14.69 30.73
N PHE A 107 -53.61 -13.65 30.63
CA PHE A 107 -53.26 -12.97 29.38
C PHE A 107 -51.79 -13.26 29.05
N VAL A 108 -51.56 -14.26 28.21
CA VAL A 108 -50.24 -14.64 27.73
C VAL A 108 -50.19 -14.33 26.24
N PRO A 109 -49.60 -13.20 25.80
CA PRO A 109 -49.52 -12.89 24.37
C PRO A 109 -48.58 -13.88 23.66
N CYS A 110 -47.62 -14.47 24.38
CA CYS A 110 -46.62 -15.38 23.83
C CYS A 110 -46.41 -16.55 24.78
N ASP A 111 -46.65 -17.77 24.30
CA ASP A 111 -46.25 -18.96 25.04
C ASP A 111 -44.73 -18.96 25.19
N ILE A 112 -44.25 -18.82 26.43
CA ILE A 112 -42.89 -19.22 26.76
C ILE A 112 -42.89 -20.73 26.59
N ALA A 113 -42.41 -21.23 25.45
CA ALA A 113 -42.37 -22.66 25.19
C ALA A 113 -41.65 -23.37 26.36
N GLY A 114 -42.42 -24.00 27.26
CA GLY A 114 -41.94 -24.52 28.54
C GLY A 114 -40.92 -25.65 28.41
N ALA A 115 -40.69 -26.17 27.20
CA ALA A 115 -39.78 -27.27 26.94
C ALA A 115 -38.32 -26.85 26.66
N THR A 116 -38.02 -25.56 26.35
CA THR A 116 -36.69 -25.19 25.82
C THR A 116 -36.04 -23.93 26.42
N THR A 117 -36.75 -23.14 27.22
CA THR A 117 -36.14 -22.14 28.12
C THR A 117 -35.46 -22.83 29.30
N LEU A 118 -34.19 -22.49 29.58
CA LEU A 118 -33.52 -22.97 30.80
C LEU A 118 -34.30 -22.50 32.02
N THR A 119 -34.95 -23.45 32.69
CA THR A 119 -35.59 -23.26 33.99
C THR A 119 -34.71 -23.84 35.10
N GLY A 120 -33.39 -23.95 34.91
CA GLY A 120 -32.46 -24.63 35.82
C GLY A 120 -31.06 -24.01 35.83
N VAL A 121 -30.10 -24.65 36.49
CA VAL A 121 -28.71 -24.16 36.63
C VAL A 121 -28.05 -24.01 35.26
N VAL A 122 -27.43 -22.86 35.01
CA VAL A 122 -26.67 -22.61 33.77
C VAL A 122 -25.38 -23.42 33.82
N SER A 123 -25.22 -24.39 32.92
CA SER A 123 -24.05 -25.27 32.84
C SER A 123 -22.98 -24.72 31.89
N THR A 124 -21.85 -25.42 31.78
CA THR A 124 -20.84 -25.09 30.75
C THR A 124 -21.44 -25.22 29.36
N GLY A 125 -21.33 -24.18 28.53
CA GLY A 125 -21.84 -24.21 27.15
C GLY A 125 -21.90 -22.85 26.49
N PHE A 126 -22.52 -22.82 25.30
CA PHE A 126 -22.81 -21.61 24.55
C PHE A 126 -24.30 -21.28 24.65
N TYR A 127 -24.64 -20.01 24.77
CA TYR A 127 -26.00 -19.56 25.01
C TYR A 127 -26.32 -18.34 24.15
N LEU A 128 -27.59 -18.25 23.74
CA LEU A 128 -28.18 -17.05 23.17
C LEU A 128 -29.08 -16.39 24.21
N LEU A 129 -28.82 -15.11 24.48
CA LEU A 129 -29.69 -14.25 25.29
C LEU A 129 -30.67 -13.51 24.38
N ALA A 130 -31.95 -13.62 24.69
CA ALA A 130 -33.02 -12.86 24.04
C ALA A 130 -33.84 -12.10 25.09
N ILE A 131 -34.40 -10.96 24.68
CA ILE A 131 -35.45 -10.26 25.42
C ILE A 131 -36.80 -10.62 24.82
N THR A 132 -37.79 -10.83 25.67
CA THR A 132 -39.15 -11.23 25.27
C THR A 132 -40.16 -10.53 26.16
N ASN A 133 -41.43 -10.53 25.75
CA ASN A 133 -42.49 -9.87 26.51
C ASN A 133 -42.82 -10.64 27.79
N ALA A 134 -43.23 -9.91 28.82
CA ALA A 134 -43.78 -10.47 30.04
C ALA A 134 -44.99 -9.65 30.48
N THR A 135 -46.06 -10.34 30.87
CA THR A 135 -47.28 -9.72 31.40
C THR A 135 -47.57 -10.32 32.76
N ARG A 136 -47.97 -9.47 33.71
CA ARG A 136 -48.44 -9.92 35.03
C ARG A 136 -49.56 -9.02 35.53
N LEU A 137 -50.36 -9.55 36.44
CA LEU A 137 -51.27 -8.72 37.21
C LEU A 137 -50.52 -8.01 38.35
N SER A 138 -50.79 -6.73 38.53
CA SER A 138 -50.20 -5.93 39.60
C SER A 138 -50.67 -6.43 40.96
N VAL A 139 -49.81 -6.38 41.97
CA VAL A 139 -50.20 -6.67 43.37
C VAL A 139 -51.16 -5.61 43.94
N THR A 140 -51.28 -4.45 43.28
CA THR A 140 -52.24 -3.41 43.64
C THR A 140 -53.66 -3.91 43.35
N MET A 141 -54.57 -3.78 44.31
CA MET A 141 -55.96 -4.23 44.14
C MET A 141 -56.93 -3.07 43.89
N ALA A 142 -58.02 -3.33 43.17
CA ALA A 142 -59.14 -2.43 42.93
C ALA A 142 -60.43 -3.01 43.53
N PRO A 143 -61.30 -2.17 44.12
CA PRO A 143 -62.62 -2.60 44.56
C PRO A 143 -63.49 -2.93 43.33
N ASN A 144 -64.21 -4.04 43.35
CA ASN A 144 -65.29 -4.32 42.40
C ASN A 144 -66.65 -4.26 43.12
N SER A 145 -67.76 -4.06 42.43
CA SER A 145 -69.09 -4.29 42.99
C SER A 145 -69.75 -5.40 42.18
N SER A 146 -70.17 -6.47 42.85
CA SER A 146 -71.00 -7.48 42.20
C SER A 146 -72.43 -6.95 42.11
N LEU A 147 -73.14 -7.24 41.01
CA LEU A 147 -74.56 -6.91 40.87
C LEU A 147 -75.46 -7.70 41.86
N ASN A 148 -74.90 -8.63 42.65
CA ASN A 148 -75.64 -9.57 43.50
C ASN A 148 -75.36 -9.43 45.01
N GLY A 149 -74.83 -8.29 45.49
CA GLY A 149 -74.86 -7.95 46.92
C GLY A 149 -73.93 -8.74 47.86
N ASP A 150 -73.18 -9.72 47.36
CA ASP A 150 -72.08 -10.32 48.15
C ASP A 150 -70.84 -9.42 48.12
N ARG A 151 -70.17 -9.35 49.28
CA ARG A 151 -69.04 -8.46 49.60
C ARG A 151 -68.12 -8.22 48.39
N PRO A 152 -67.73 -6.96 48.12
CA PRO A 152 -66.87 -6.63 46.98
C PRO A 152 -65.55 -7.40 47.09
N GLY A 153 -65.32 -8.37 46.19
CA GLY A 153 -64.04 -9.04 46.09
C GLY A 153 -63.01 -8.06 45.53
N CYS A 154 -61.86 -7.92 46.16
CA CYS A 154 -60.77 -7.17 45.54
C CYS A 154 -60.23 -7.97 44.34
N THR A 155 -59.98 -7.30 43.20
CA THR A 155 -59.24 -7.88 42.05
C THR A 155 -58.02 -7.02 41.72
N ASN A 156 -57.07 -7.51 40.92
CA ASN A 156 -55.87 -6.75 40.56
C ASN A 156 -56.24 -5.49 39.78
N ARG A 157 -55.62 -4.35 40.13
CA ARG A 157 -55.93 -3.01 39.59
C ARG A 157 -55.33 -2.76 38.22
N TYR A 158 -54.13 -3.30 37.96
CA TYR A 158 -53.41 -3.07 36.71
C TYR A 158 -52.93 -4.39 36.11
N GLU A 159 -52.94 -4.45 34.78
CA GLU A 159 -52.10 -5.36 34.03
C GLU A 159 -50.77 -4.63 33.75
N GLU A 160 -49.66 -5.24 34.16
CA GLU A 160 -48.32 -4.70 33.97
C GLU A 160 -47.65 -5.42 32.81
N VAL A 161 -47.28 -4.64 31.79
CA VAL A 161 -46.49 -5.10 30.65
C VAL A 161 -45.03 -4.76 30.91
N GLY A 162 -44.18 -5.78 30.84
CA GLY A 162 -42.74 -5.66 31.00
C GLY A 162 -42.01 -6.60 30.05
N VAL A 163 -40.77 -6.88 30.41
CA VAL A 163 -39.89 -7.76 29.64
C VAL A 163 -39.26 -8.79 30.56
N GLN A 164 -38.89 -9.91 29.99
CA GLN A 164 -38.09 -10.95 30.64
C GLN A 164 -36.98 -11.41 29.71
N PHE A 165 -35.95 -12.04 30.29
CA PHE A 165 -34.83 -12.55 29.54
C PHE A 165 -34.96 -14.06 29.36
N LYS A 166 -34.71 -14.50 28.12
CA LYS A 166 -34.74 -15.90 27.71
C LYS A 166 -33.32 -16.34 27.38
N LEU A 167 -32.85 -17.37 28.06
CA LEU A 167 -31.61 -18.06 27.77
C LEU A 167 -31.90 -19.32 26.95
N VAL A 168 -31.33 -19.37 25.74
CA VAL A 168 -31.43 -20.52 24.83
C VAL A 168 -30.07 -21.24 24.81
N PRO A 169 -29.94 -22.43 25.42
CA PRO A 169 -28.71 -23.22 25.38
C PRO A 169 -28.49 -23.75 23.97
N LEU A 170 -27.28 -23.63 23.42
CA LEU A 170 -26.92 -24.20 22.11
C LEU A 170 -26.50 -25.66 22.26
N THR A 171 -27.08 -26.54 21.46
CA THR A 171 -26.79 -27.98 21.44
C THR A 171 -25.55 -28.29 20.59
N ASN A 172 -25.07 -29.52 20.64
CA ASN A 172 -24.01 -29.98 19.74
C ASN A 172 -24.45 -30.00 18.26
N GLU A 173 -25.75 -30.02 17.97
CA GLU A 173 -26.23 -29.89 16.58
C GLU A 173 -26.11 -28.43 16.10
N ASP A 174 -26.36 -27.47 16.99
CA ASP A 174 -26.21 -26.04 16.71
C ASP A 174 -24.73 -25.66 16.50
N PHE A 175 -23.88 -26.09 17.43
CA PHE A 175 -22.48 -25.69 17.48
C PHE A 175 -21.61 -26.70 18.23
N VAL A 176 -20.57 -27.20 17.55
CA VAL A 176 -19.54 -28.05 18.16
C VAL A 176 -18.24 -27.25 18.29
N SER A 177 -17.77 -27.14 19.52
CA SER A 177 -16.44 -26.60 19.83
C SER A 177 -15.35 -27.52 19.26
N THR A 178 -14.32 -26.94 18.66
CA THR A 178 -13.19 -27.71 18.09
C THR A 178 -12.16 -28.13 19.14
N SER A 179 -12.18 -27.57 20.36
CA SER A 179 -11.26 -27.87 21.47
C SER A 179 -11.70 -27.14 22.76
N PRO A 180 -11.40 -27.66 23.97
CA PRO A 180 -11.64 -26.95 25.24
C PRO A 180 -11.02 -25.55 25.33
N THR A 181 -9.98 -25.26 24.55
CA THR A 181 -9.29 -23.97 24.47
C THR A 181 -9.65 -23.14 23.24
N ALA A 182 -10.57 -23.61 22.37
CA ALA A 182 -10.72 -23.14 21.00
C ALA A 182 -10.95 -21.62 20.87
N LEU A 183 -9.84 -20.89 20.68
CA LEU A 183 -9.75 -19.45 20.49
C LEU A 183 -10.61 -18.94 19.33
N ILE A 184 -10.87 -19.82 18.35
CA ILE A 184 -11.66 -19.54 17.14
C ILE A 184 -13.18 -19.65 17.34
N ASP A 185 -13.66 -20.26 18.42
CA ASP A 185 -15.08 -20.64 18.56
C ASP A 185 -16.03 -19.44 18.57
N ARG A 186 -15.60 -18.30 19.13
CA ARG A 186 -16.39 -17.05 19.07
C ARG A 186 -16.65 -16.63 17.62
N SER A 187 -15.62 -16.64 16.79
CA SER A 187 -15.74 -16.31 15.37
C SER A 187 -16.58 -17.35 14.64
N ARG A 188 -16.32 -18.66 14.82
CA ARG A 188 -17.11 -19.74 14.19
C ARG A 188 -18.59 -19.63 14.53
N LEU A 189 -18.92 -19.37 15.79
CA LEU A 189 -20.29 -19.21 16.25
C LEU A 189 -20.95 -17.97 15.63
N ALA A 190 -20.25 -16.84 15.55
CA ALA A 190 -20.75 -15.67 14.82
C ALA A 190 -21.04 -15.99 13.34
N HIS A 191 -20.15 -16.74 12.67
CA HIS A 191 -20.35 -17.17 11.28
C HIS A 191 -21.49 -18.16 11.07
N ARG A 192 -21.80 -18.98 12.09
CA ARG A 192 -23.03 -19.78 12.09
C ARG A 192 -24.27 -18.88 12.16
N CYS A 193 -24.25 -17.80 12.94
CA CYS A 193 -25.35 -16.83 12.96
C CYS A 193 -25.48 -16.03 11.66
N PHE A 194 -24.37 -15.62 11.05
CA PHE A 194 -24.36 -14.94 9.74
C PHE A 194 -24.73 -15.86 8.57
N GLY A 195 -24.70 -17.18 8.77
CA GLY A 195 -24.92 -18.16 7.69
C GLY A 195 -23.83 -18.12 6.62
N THR A 196 -22.61 -17.64 6.94
CA THR A 196 -21.53 -17.44 5.96
C THR A 196 -21.29 -18.70 5.12
N ASN A 197 -21.11 -19.86 5.77
CA ASN A 197 -20.90 -21.14 5.07
C ASN A 197 -22.10 -21.60 4.25
N GLN A 198 -23.33 -21.28 4.68
CA GLN A 198 -24.54 -21.62 3.91
C GLN A 198 -24.66 -20.77 2.65
N LEU A 199 -24.12 -19.55 2.66
CA LEU A 199 -24.22 -18.60 1.56
C LEU A 199 -23.04 -18.67 0.59
N THR A 200 -21.87 -19.13 1.03
CA THR A 200 -20.66 -19.26 0.18
C THR A 200 -20.91 -20.01 -1.14
N PRO A 201 -21.61 -21.17 -1.18
CA PRO A 201 -21.86 -21.88 -2.44
C PRO A 201 -22.66 -21.07 -3.47
N PHE A 202 -23.51 -20.15 -3.00
CA PHE A 202 -24.40 -19.35 -3.85
C PHE A 202 -23.71 -18.13 -4.47
N ALA A 203 -22.40 -17.94 -4.26
CA ALA A 203 -21.64 -16.96 -5.02
C ALA A 203 -21.60 -17.29 -6.53
N ALA A 204 -21.61 -18.59 -6.87
CA ALA A 204 -21.67 -19.07 -8.27
C ALA A 204 -23.10 -19.11 -8.84
N ASP A 205 -24.12 -19.06 -7.97
CA ASP A 205 -25.54 -19.13 -8.34
C ASP A 205 -26.37 -18.19 -7.45
N PRO A 206 -26.29 -16.86 -7.69
CA PRO A 206 -26.87 -15.86 -6.80
C PRO A 206 -28.41 -15.85 -6.81
N VAL A 207 -29.04 -16.41 -7.84
CA VAL A 207 -30.51 -16.37 -8.02
C VAL A 207 -31.24 -17.46 -7.22
N HIS A 208 -30.52 -18.47 -6.73
CA HIS A 208 -31.07 -19.57 -5.91
C HIS A 208 -30.62 -19.51 -4.44
N ALA A 209 -30.07 -18.37 -4.00
CA ALA A 209 -29.65 -18.21 -2.61
C ALA A 209 -30.84 -18.34 -1.62
N PRO A 210 -30.67 -19.01 -0.46
CA PRO A 210 -31.74 -19.23 0.49
C PRO A 210 -32.17 -17.92 1.16
N VAL A 211 -33.48 -17.73 1.31
CA VAL A 211 -34.06 -16.56 2.03
C VAL A 211 -33.89 -16.71 3.55
N GLN A 212 -34.01 -17.94 4.05
CA GLN A 212 -33.82 -18.28 5.46
C GLN A 212 -32.48 -19.00 5.65
N TYR A 213 -31.61 -18.40 6.44
CA TYR A 213 -30.26 -18.92 6.72
C TYR A 213 -29.74 -18.45 8.08
N GLY A 214 -28.71 -19.11 8.58
CA GLY A 214 -28.05 -18.83 9.84
C GLY A 214 -28.77 -19.43 11.05
N LEU A 215 -28.02 -19.53 12.16
CA LEU A 215 -28.46 -20.20 13.39
C LEU A 215 -29.79 -19.67 13.94
N LEU A 216 -30.07 -18.36 13.86
CA LEU A 216 -31.31 -17.78 14.41
C LEU A 216 -32.56 -18.32 13.71
N ASN A 217 -32.46 -18.63 12.41
CA ASN A 217 -33.57 -19.22 11.66
C ASN A 217 -33.76 -20.69 12.03
N SER A 218 -32.68 -21.46 12.20
CA SER A 218 -32.75 -22.83 12.74
C SER A 218 -33.42 -22.87 14.12
N LEU A 219 -32.99 -22.00 15.05
CA LEU A 219 -33.60 -21.91 16.38
C LEU A 219 -35.10 -21.52 16.33
N ARG A 220 -35.54 -20.77 15.32
CA ARG A 220 -36.96 -20.44 15.12
C ARG A 220 -37.74 -21.61 14.54
N ALA A 221 -37.18 -22.31 13.56
CA ALA A 221 -37.77 -23.54 13.02
C ALA A 221 -38.00 -24.59 14.11
N ASP A 222 -37.06 -24.69 15.06
CA ASP A 222 -37.14 -25.57 16.23
C ASP A 222 -38.01 -25.01 17.37
N LYS A 223 -38.63 -23.84 17.18
CA LYS A 223 -39.44 -23.12 18.19
C LYS A 223 -38.70 -22.78 19.50
N ARG A 224 -37.37 -22.87 19.50
CA ARG A 224 -36.50 -22.46 20.61
C ARG A 224 -36.39 -20.94 20.69
N LEU A 225 -36.54 -20.26 19.56
CA LEU A 225 -36.90 -18.85 19.49
C LEU A 225 -38.26 -18.69 18.81
N THR A 226 -38.99 -17.65 19.20
CA THR A 226 -40.30 -17.30 18.64
C THR A 226 -40.30 -15.88 18.07
N ASP A 227 -41.39 -15.49 17.43
CA ASP A 227 -41.59 -14.10 16.95
C ASP A 227 -41.67 -13.07 18.06
N CYS A 228 -41.83 -13.51 19.32
CA CYS A 228 -41.81 -12.64 20.49
C CYS A 228 -40.40 -12.31 20.98
N ASP A 229 -39.40 -13.10 20.54
CA ASP A 229 -38.04 -13.03 21.05
C ASP A 229 -37.16 -12.14 20.16
N VAL A 230 -36.48 -11.16 20.77
CA VAL A 230 -35.44 -10.34 20.13
C VAL A 230 -34.06 -10.77 20.67
N PRO A 231 -33.20 -11.40 19.85
CA PRO A 231 -31.85 -11.78 20.25
C PRO A 231 -30.98 -10.55 20.57
N LEU A 232 -30.23 -10.62 21.68
CA LEU A 232 -29.37 -9.54 22.16
C LEU A 232 -27.88 -9.90 22.11
N ALA A 233 -27.50 -11.12 22.51
CA ALA A 233 -26.10 -11.55 22.54
C ALA A 233 -25.94 -13.07 22.49
N LEU A 234 -24.76 -13.51 22.04
CA LEU A 234 -24.22 -14.84 22.30
C LEU A 234 -23.19 -14.76 23.41
N PHE A 235 -23.04 -15.81 24.20
CA PHE A 235 -21.96 -15.91 25.16
C PHE A 235 -21.58 -17.35 25.41
N GLN A 236 -20.33 -17.56 25.83
CA GLN A 236 -19.88 -18.82 26.38
C GLN A 236 -19.80 -18.70 27.90
N PHE A 237 -20.41 -19.64 28.59
CA PHE A 237 -20.35 -19.75 30.03
C PHE A 237 -19.59 -21.02 30.40
N GLN A 238 -18.61 -20.89 31.28
CA GLN A 238 -17.95 -21.99 31.95
C GLN A 238 -18.02 -21.65 33.44
N PRO A 239 -19.04 -22.15 34.16
CA PRO A 239 -19.31 -21.74 35.53
C PRO A 239 -18.04 -21.70 36.39
N PRO A 240 -17.81 -20.62 37.15
CA PRO A 240 -18.69 -19.45 37.35
C PRO A 240 -18.45 -18.30 36.35
N THR A 241 -17.74 -18.51 35.25
CA THR A 241 -17.16 -17.44 34.42
C THR A 241 -17.74 -17.38 33.00
N VAL A 242 -18.20 -16.20 32.60
CA VAL A 242 -18.47 -15.80 31.21
C VAL A 242 -17.14 -15.60 30.50
N LYS A 243 -16.89 -16.40 29.46
CA LYS A 243 -15.64 -16.35 28.69
C LYS A 243 -15.63 -15.20 27.69
N PHE A 244 -16.73 -15.01 26.97
CA PHE A 244 -16.94 -13.88 26.07
C PHE A 244 -18.42 -13.57 25.94
N VAL A 245 -18.73 -12.34 25.50
CA VAL A 245 -20.06 -11.90 25.06
C VAL A 245 -19.92 -11.31 23.66
N ASP A 246 -20.74 -11.78 22.72
CA ASP A 246 -20.78 -11.31 21.34
C ASP A 246 -22.18 -10.80 20.97
N VAL A 247 -22.35 -9.48 21.02
CA VAL A 247 -23.59 -8.81 20.62
C VAL A 247 -23.76 -8.78 19.10
N TRP A 248 -22.67 -8.64 18.35
CA TRP A 248 -22.71 -8.39 16.91
C TRP A 248 -23.11 -9.62 16.11
N ALA A 249 -22.87 -10.82 16.63
CA ALA A 249 -23.31 -12.08 16.03
C ALA A 249 -24.83 -12.13 15.80
N VAL A 250 -25.64 -11.65 16.75
CA VAL A 250 -27.12 -11.82 16.75
C VAL A 250 -27.92 -10.52 16.73
N ARG A 251 -27.41 -9.45 17.32
CA ARG A 251 -28.14 -8.18 17.46
C ARG A 251 -28.26 -7.46 16.13
N ARG A 252 -29.46 -6.97 15.80
CA ARG A 252 -29.72 -6.21 14.57
C ARG A 252 -30.51 -4.93 14.89
N PRO A 253 -30.33 -3.85 14.11
CA PRO A 253 -31.28 -2.74 14.11
C PRO A 253 -32.65 -3.22 13.62
N CYS A 254 -33.69 -2.45 13.88
CA CYS A 254 -35.03 -2.73 13.34
C CYS A 254 -34.97 -2.86 11.82
N LEU A 255 -35.46 -4.00 11.32
CA LEU A 255 -35.51 -4.35 9.92
C LEU A 255 -36.93 -4.73 9.52
N GLN A 256 -37.49 -4.00 8.56
CA GLN A 256 -38.81 -4.28 8.03
C GLN A 256 -38.82 -5.68 7.41
N GLY A 257 -39.82 -6.49 7.78
CA GLY A 257 -40.22 -7.73 7.11
C GLY A 257 -39.09 -8.64 6.58
N VAL A 258 -38.30 -9.27 7.45
CA VAL A 258 -37.34 -10.33 7.02
C VAL A 258 -38.04 -11.52 6.33
N GLU A 259 -39.37 -11.65 6.48
CA GLU A 259 -40.20 -12.66 5.80
C GLU A 259 -40.97 -12.12 4.59
N ASN A 260 -41.14 -10.80 4.47
CA ASN A 260 -42.01 -10.16 3.48
C ASN A 260 -41.40 -8.84 3.00
N ASP A 261 -40.20 -8.89 2.42
CA ASP A 261 -39.73 -7.75 1.61
C ASP A 261 -40.77 -7.55 0.49
N ALA A 262 -41.50 -6.44 0.47
CA ALA A 262 -42.50 -6.18 -0.58
C ALA A 262 -41.88 -6.08 -2.01
N TRP A 263 -40.56 -6.17 -2.11
CA TRP A 263 -39.76 -6.24 -3.33
C TRP A 263 -39.33 -7.68 -3.71
N LEU A 264 -39.89 -8.69 -3.06
CA LEU A 264 -39.59 -10.13 -3.18
C LEU A 264 -39.96 -10.72 -4.54
N ASN A 265 -38.95 -11.09 -5.31
CA ASN A 265 -38.88 -12.46 -5.80
C ASN A 265 -37.76 -13.17 -5.01
N GLN A 266 -37.85 -14.49 -4.85
CA GLN A 266 -36.79 -15.31 -4.20
C GLN A 266 -35.38 -15.10 -4.82
N GLN A 267 -35.34 -14.47 -5.99
CA GLN A 267 -34.19 -14.19 -6.84
C GLN A 267 -33.31 -13.00 -6.37
N SER A 268 -33.69 -12.27 -5.32
CA SER A 268 -32.96 -11.03 -4.90
C SER A 268 -32.29 -11.10 -3.53
N ALA A 269 -32.08 -12.31 -2.97
CA ALA A 269 -31.44 -12.52 -1.67
C ALA A 269 -30.03 -11.90 -1.54
N MET A 270 -29.37 -11.58 -2.66
CA MET A 270 -28.05 -10.92 -2.68
C MET A 270 -28.08 -9.40 -2.49
N VAL A 271 -29.20 -8.72 -2.78
CA VAL A 271 -29.27 -7.23 -2.79
C VAL A 271 -30.15 -6.65 -1.67
N GLY A 272 -30.71 -7.49 -0.79
CA GLY A 272 -31.56 -7.04 0.31
C GLY A 272 -30.83 -6.31 1.44
N LEU A 273 -31.55 -5.44 2.15
CA LEU A 273 -31.03 -4.63 3.27
C LEU A 273 -30.39 -5.48 4.39
N ARG A 274 -30.89 -6.71 4.58
CA ARG A 274 -30.33 -7.69 5.53
C ARG A 274 -28.85 -7.98 5.25
N ARG A 275 -28.43 -8.18 3.99
CA ARG A 275 -27.04 -8.52 3.64
C ARG A 275 -26.08 -7.38 3.94
N MET A 276 -26.48 -6.15 3.61
CA MET A 276 -25.69 -4.95 3.93
C MET A 276 -25.50 -4.77 5.44
N ILE A 277 -26.53 -5.05 6.24
CA ILE A 277 -26.44 -4.96 7.70
C ILE A 277 -25.58 -6.09 8.26
N GLU A 278 -25.74 -7.31 7.78
CA GLU A 278 -24.92 -8.46 8.18
C GLU A 278 -23.42 -8.24 7.90
N ALA A 279 -23.08 -7.62 6.76
CA ALA A 279 -21.69 -7.27 6.47
C ALA A 279 -21.13 -6.17 7.41
N LYS A 280 -21.94 -5.18 7.78
CA LYS A 280 -21.56 -4.16 8.77
C LYS A 280 -21.35 -4.75 10.15
N VAL A 281 -22.27 -5.59 10.63
CA VAL A 281 -22.14 -6.22 11.96
C VAL A 281 -21.04 -7.27 11.98
N PHE A 282 -20.72 -7.92 10.86
CA PHE A 282 -19.50 -8.74 10.75
C PHE A 282 -18.28 -7.88 11.04
N PHE A 283 -18.08 -6.78 10.30
CA PHE A 283 -16.94 -5.89 10.54
C PHE A 283 -16.85 -5.47 12.02
N LEU A 284 -17.98 -5.12 12.65
CA LEU A 284 -18.02 -4.76 14.07
C LEU A 284 -17.73 -5.94 15.00
N GLN A 285 -18.20 -7.15 14.66
CA GLN A 285 -17.89 -8.39 15.38
C GLN A 285 -16.38 -8.64 15.38
N PHE A 286 -15.75 -8.56 14.21
CA PHE A 286 -14.30 -8.70 14.05
C PHE A 286 -13.56 -7.66 14.88
N GLN A 287 -13.90 -6.37 14.74
CA GLN A 287 -13.18 -5.30 15.44
C GLN A 287 -13.32 -5.39 16.96
N HIS A 288 -14.50 -5.78 17.45
CA HIS A 288 -14.73 -5.95 18.87
C HIS A 288 -14.00 -7.18 19.42
N GLN A 289 -14.04 -8.33 18.71
CA GLN A 289 -13.27 -9.51 19.09
C GLN A 289 -11.76 -9.23 19.06
N LEU A 290 -11.27 -8.48 18.07
CA LEU A 290 -9.86 -8.10 17.95
C LEU A 290 -9.41 -7.26 19.16
N GLU A 291 -10.23 -6.31 19.61
CA GLU A 291 -9.92 -5.51 20.80
C GLU A 291 -9.95 -6.34 22.09
N ASP A 292 -10.91 -7.27 22.23
CA ASP A 292 -10.95 -8.19 23.36
C ASP A 292 -9.68 -9.06 23.43
N ILE A 293 -9.24 -9.61 22.28
CA ILE A 293 -7.99 -10.37 22.16
C ILE A 293 -6.80 -9.51 22.56
N ARG A 294 -6.75 -8.26 22.07
CA ARG A 294 -5.65 -7.32 22.38
C ARG A 294 -5.50 -7.11 23.90
N GLN A 295 -6.62 -7.05 24.62
CA GLN A 295 -6.65 -6.83 26.05
C GLN A 295 -6.40 -8.11 26.88
N GLN A 296 -6.86 -9.27 26.40
CA GLN A 296 -6.85 -10.52 27.17
C GLN A 296 -5.67 -11.44 26.81
N ASP A 297 -5.44 -11.66 25.52
CA ASP A 297 -4.46 -12.61 24.99
C ASP A 297 -3.19 -11.92 24.47
N GLY A 298 -3.27 -10.62 24.22
CA GLY A 298 -2.18 -9.77 23.75
C GLY A 298 -2.12 -9.62 22.23
N VAL A 299 -0.94 -9.21 21.76
CA VAL A 299 -0.75 -8.74 20.36
C VAL A 299 0.06 -9.69 19.47
N ASN A 300 0.60 -10.77 20.04
CA ASN A 300 1.38 -11.79 19.33
C ASN A 300 0.50 -13.00 19.01
N ILE A 301 -0.52 -12.80 18.19
CA ILE A 301 -1.46 -13.85 17.77
C ILE A 301 -1.45 -14.02 16.26
N ARG A 302 -1.92 -15.16 15.75
CA ARG A 302 -2.16 -15.39 14.32
C ARG A 302 -3.66 -15.32 14.03
N ALA A 303 -4.04 -14.67 12.93
CA ALA A 303 -5.45 -14.51 12.57
C ALA A 303 -6.17 -15.85 12.41
N VAL A 304 -5.48 -16.85 11.82
CA VAL A 304 -6.01 -18.20 11.58
C VAL A 304 -6.40 -18.95 12.86
N ASP A 305 -5.88 -18.56 14.03
CA ASP A 305 -6.17 -19.22 15.31
C ASP A 305 -7.43 -18.66 16.00
N TYR A 306 -7.87 -17.45 15.61
CA TYR A 306 -8.94 -16.71 16.29
C TYR A 306 -10.14 -16.38 15.40
N PHE A 307 -9.94 -16.35 14.08
CA PHE A 307 -10.95 -15.93 13.11
C PHE A 307 -11.18 -17.01 12.05
N GLU A 308 -12.42 -17.50 11.97
CA GLU A 308 -12.87 -18.39 10.88
C GLU A 308 -12.91 -17.63 9.55
N TYR A 309 -13.37 -16.37 9.58
CA TYR A 309 -13.25 -15.44 8.47
C TYR A 309 -12.83 -14.04 8.96
N LEU A 310 -12.16 -13.31 8.09
CA LEU A 310 -11.91 -11.87 8.24
C LEU A 310 -12.94 -11.09 7.40
N PRO A 311 -13.31 -9.87 7.80
CA PRO A 311 -14.13 -9.01 6.96
C PRO A 311 -13.41 -8.70 5.64
N ALA A 312 -14.15 -8.36 4.59
CA ALA A 312 -13.57 -8.03 3.29
C ALA A 312 -12.61 -6.81 3.36
N ALA A 313 -12.80 -5.92 4.33
CA ALA A 313 -11.81 -4.95 4.77
C ALA A 313 -11.90 -4.75 6.28
N GLY A 314 -10.74 -4.53 6.92
CA GLY A 314 -10.63 -4.28 8.35
C GLY A 314 -9.41 -3.41 8.66
N TYR A 315 -9.36 -2.83 9.86
CA TYR A 315 -8.15 -2.16 10.35
C TYR A 315 -7.53 -2.96 11.50
N LEU A 316 -6.21 -3.00 11.51
CA LEU A 316 -5.39 -3.71 12.49
C LEU A 316 -4.49 -2.68 13.21
N PRO A 317 -4.69 -2.42 14.51
CA PRO A 317 -3.82 -1.53 15.28
C PRO A 317 -2.40 -2.11 15.36
N VAL A 318 -1.38 -1.35 14.94
CA VAL A 318 0.04 -1.81 14.97
C VAL A 318 0.84 -1.21 16.14
N GLY A 319 0.17 -0.43 16.98
CA GLY A 319 0.70 0.05 18.25
C GLY A 319 1.59 1.28 18.13
N LYS A 320 1.72 2.01 19.23
CA LYS A 320 2.63 3.16 19.38
C LYS A 320 3.19 3.17 20.79
N THR A 321 4.12 4.09 21.09
CA THR A 321 4.62 4.28 22.44
C THR A 321 3.45 4.42 23.44
N GLY A 322 3.39 3.51 24.43
CA GLY A 322 2.33 3.47 25.45
C GLY A 322 1.06 2.68 25.09
N LEU A 323 0.93 2.17 23.85
CA LEU A 323 -0.22 1.38 23.40
C LEU A 323 0.26 0.16 22.58
N SER A 324 0.02 -1.05 23.13
CA SER A 324 0.34 -2.31 22.46
C SER A 324 -0.47 -2.48 21.17
N GLY A 325 0.18 -2.94 20.09
CA GLY A 325 -0.51 -3.29 18.85
C GLY A 325 0.08 -4.53 18.17
N PHE A 326 -0.69 -5.07 17.23
CA PHE A 326 -0.43 -6.34 16.57
C PHE A 326 0.77 -6.27 15.62
N LYS A 327 1.56 -7.34 15.62
CA LYS A 327 2.68 -7.50 14.69
C LYS A 327 2.15 -8.09 13.39
N LEU A 328 2.31 -7.37 12.28
CA LEU A 328 1.83 -7.80 10.96
C LEU A 328 2.32 -9.19 10.56
N GLU A 329 3.61 -9.48 10.76
CA GLU A 329 4.20 -10.78 10.41
C GLU A 329 3.59 -11.94 11.21
N THR A 330 3.27 -11.70 12.48
CA THR A 330 2.66 -12.71 13.35
C THR A 330 1.18 -12.85 13.04
N PHE A 331 0.45 -11.74 12.94
CA PHE A 331 -0.99 -11.73 12.70
C PHE A 331 -1.36 -12.36 11.37
N PHE A 332 -0.65 -12.01 10.28
CA PHE A 332 -0.90 -12.57 8.95
C PHE A 332 -0.01 -13.78 8.63
N SER A 333 0.54 -14.47 9.63
CA SER A 333 1.30 -15.69 9.43
C SER A 333 0.46 -16.75 8.69
N GLY A 334 0.98 -17.26 7.57
CA GLY A 334 0.26 -18.20 6.70
C GLY A 334 -0.73 -17.55 5.72
N ILE A 335 -0.78 -16.21 5.64
CA ILE A 335 -1.65 -15.46 4.73
C ILE A 335 -0.77 -14.66 3.75
N THR A 336 -0.92 -14.93 2.45
CA THR A 336 -0.22 -14.16 1.41
C THR A 336 -0.72 -12.72 1.39
N ARG A 337 0.21 -11.76 1.41
CA ARG A 337 -0.12 -10.33 1.42
C ARG A 337 0.78 -9.53 0.49
N HIS A 338 0.22 -8.51 -0.13
CA HIS A 338 0.98 -7.47 -0.82
C HIS A 338 0.57 -6.09 -0.33
N GLN A 339 1.53 -5.16 -0.33
CA GLN A 339 1.26 -3.78 0.04
C GLN A 339 0.71 -2.99 -1.15
N VAL A 340 -0.36 -2.25 -0.92
CA VAL A 340 -0.96 -1.33 -1.89
C VAL A 340 -0.73 0.12 -1.47
N SER A 341 -0.80 1.05 -2.41
CA SER A 341 -0.79 2.50 -2.15
C SER A 341 -2.18 3.05 -2.46
N LEU A 342 -2.77 3.74 -1.49
CA LEU A 342 -4.10 4.32 -1.59
C LEU A 342 -4.04 5.82 -1.27
N ASP A 343 -4.93 6.59 -1.90
CA ASP A 343 -5.31 7.91 -1.41
C ASP A 343 -6.09 7.73 -0.09
N PRO A 344 -5.69 8.36 1.04
CA PRO A 344 -6.44 8.30 2.29
C PRO A 344 -7.93 8.64 2.16
N VAL A 345 -8.31 9.51 1.20
CA VAL A 345 -9.72 9.87 0.94
C VAL A 345 -10.53 8.66 0.45
N ALA A 346 -9.87 7.68 -0.19
CA ALA A 346 -10.52 6.46 -0.69
C ALA A 346 -10.92 5.50 0.45
N LEU A 347 -10.38 5.63 1.66
CA LEU A 347 -10.64 4.69 2.77
C LEU A 347 -12.14 4.56 3.09
N ARG A 348 -12.88 5.68 3.10
CA ARG A 348 -14.34 5.65 3.34
C ARG A 348 -15.05 4.81 2.27
N ARG A 349 -14.68 4.99 1.00
CA ARG A 349 -15.25 4.22 -0.11
C ARG A 349 -14.90 2.75 0.03
N ILE A 350 -13.64 2.41 0.31
CA ILE A 350 -13.18 1.03 0.46
C ILE A 350 -13.95 0.30 1.56
N PHE A 351 -14.12 0.90 2.74
CA PHE A 351 -14.90 0.28 3.81
C PHE A 351 -16.37 0.11 3.41
N HIS A 352 -16.96 1.10 2.75
CA HIS A 352 -18.35 1.00 2.31
C HIS A 352 -18.57 -0.07 1.24
N GLU A 353 -17.69 -0.13 0.23
CA GLU A 353 -17.70 -1.14 -0.83
C GLU A 353 -17.40 -2.54 -0.27
N SER A 354 -16.56 -2.64 0.76
CA SER A 354 -16.26 -3.92 1.40
C SER A 354 -17.51 -4.62 1.97
N PHE A 355 -18.57 -3.87 2.31
CA PHE A 355 -19.82 -4.46 2.79
C PHE A 355 -20.64 -5.17 1.70
N SER A 356 -20.26 -4.99 0.43
CA SER A 356 -20.84 -5.71 -0.71
C SER A 356 -19.92 -6.83 -1.21
N VAL A 357 -18.81 -7.09 -0.53
CA VAL A 357 -17.81 -8.09 -0.91
C VAL A 357 -17.79 -9.25 0.07
N ALA A 358 -17.60 -10.46 -0.45
CA ALA A 358 -17.52 -11.67 0.36
C ALA A 358 -16.33 -11.61 1.34
N PRO A 359 -16.49 -12.16 2.56
CA PRO A 359 -15.43 -12.17 3.55
C PRO A 359 -14.23 -13.01 3.13
N ILE A 360 -13.10 -12.75 3.76
CA ILE A 360 -11.83 -13.41 3.45
C ILE A 360 -11.72 -14.64 4.34
N LYS A 361 -11.45 -15.81 3.75
CA LYS A 361 -11.05 -16.98 4.52
C LYS A 361 -9.52 -16.94 4.74
N PRO A 362 -9.03 -16.80 5.98
CA PRO A 362 -7.61 -16.74 6.26
C PRO A 362 -6.83 -17.92 5.68
N GLY A 363 -5.72 -17.62 5.01
CA GLY A 363 -4.78 -18.62 4.48
C GLY A 363 -5.16 -19.24 3.13
N THR A 364 -6.34 -18.94 2.58
CA THR A 364 -6.76 -19.45 1.27
C THR A 364 -6.67 -18.43 0.15
N GLU A 365 -6.62 -17.15 0.47
CA GLU A 365 -6.64 -16.04 -0.50
C GLU A 365 -5.57 -15.01 -0.16
N GLU A 366 -5.08 -14.33 -1.19
CA GLU A 366 -4.19 -13.17 -1.00
C GLU A 366 -4.97 -11.95 -0.51
N ILE A 367 -4.33 -11.13 0.33
CA ILE A 367 -4.87 -9.87 0.83
C ILE A 367 -3.98 -8.68 0.44
N ALA A 368 -4.61 -7.52 0.23
CA ALA A 368 -3.94 -6.24 0.11
C ALA A 368 -3.82 -5.57 1.49
N ILE A 369 -2.68 -4.94 1.78
CA ILE A 369 -2.47 -4.15 3.00
C ILE A 369 -2.08 -2.71 2.66
N TYR A 370 -2.62 -1.76 3.41
CA TYR A 370 -2.30 -0.34 3.32
C TYR A 370 -1.95 0.20 4.71
N PRO A 371 -0.66 0.49 4.97
CA PRO A 371 -0.24 1.15 6.20
C PRO A 371 -0.76 2.58 6.23
N VAL A 372 -1.50 2.95 7.28
CA VAL A 372 -1.93 4.33 7.49
C VAL A 372 -0.98 4.97 8.49
N SER A 373 -0.21 5.95 8.02
CA SER A 373 0.65 6.76 8.87
C SER A 373 -0.21 7.55 9.86
N ALA A 374 0.08 7.42 11.14
CA ALA A 374 -0.58 8.21 12.17
C ALA A 374 -0.17 9.70 12.05
N THR A 375 -1.16 10.60 12.11
CA THR A 375 -0.90 12.00 12.51
C THR A 375 -0.47 12.04 13.97
N ALA A 376 0.27 13.09 14.37
CA ALA A 376 0.76 13.24 15.75
C ALA A 376 -0.38 13.02 16.78
N GLY A 377 -0.27 11.98 17.60
CA GLY A 377 -1.25 11.62 18.62
C GLY A 377 -2.16 10.43 18.30
N ASN A 378 -2.31 10.01 17.04
CA ASN A 378 -3.19 8.89 16.67
C ASN A 378 -2.46 7.53 16.75
N GLU A 379 -3.21 6.45 17.01
CA GLU A 379 -2.68 5.08 16.94
C GLU A 379 -2.49 4.69 15.47
N PRO A 380 -1.31 4.21 15.06
CA PRO A 380 -1.10 3.72 13.71
C PRO A 380 -1.86 2.42 13.49
N TYR A 381 -2.41 2.25 12.30
CA TYR A 381 -3.14 1.06 11.91
C TYR A 381 -2.80 0.67 10.49
N VAL A 382 -2.98 -0.62 10.19
CA VAL A 382 -2.94 -1.16 8.84
C VAL A 382 -4.35 -1.48 8.42
N VAL A 383 -4.78 -0.97 7.27
CA VAL A 383 -6.01 -1.44 6.64
C VAL A 383 -5.66 -2.67 5.82
N PHE A 384 -6.28 -3.80 6.12
CA PHE A 384 -6.24 -4.97 5.24
C PHE A 384 -7.54 -5.03 4.43
N MET A 385 -7.45 -5.54 3.22
CA MET A 385 -8.61 -5.72 2.35
C MET A 385 -8.41 -6.89 1.39
N ARG A 386 -9.50 -7.46 0.90
CA ARG A 386 -9.48 -8.47 -0.17
C ARG A 386 -8.81 -7.87 -1.40
N SER A 387 -7.89 -8.59 -2.06
CA SER A 387 -7.01 -8.04 -3.12
C SER A 387 -7.72 -7.27 -4.23
N GLY A 388 -8.94 -7.67 -4.62
CA GLY A 388 -9.73 -6.94 -5.63
C GLY A 388 -10.17 -5.54 -5.19
N LEU A 389 -10.44 -5.30 -3.91
CA LEU A 389 -10.85 -3.99 -3.39
C LEU A 389 -9.73 -2.94 -3.50
N GLY A 390 -8.47 -3.36 -3.38
CA GLY A 390 -7.31 -2.48 -3.55
C GLY A 390 -7.09 -2.02 -5.00
N GLN A 391 -7.63 -2.75 -5.98
CA GLN A 391 -7.46 -2.47 -7.42
C GLN A 391 -8.51 -1.47 -7.95
N PHE A 392 -9.73 -1.47 -7.40
CA PHE A 392 -10.80 -0.51 -7.77
C PHE A 392 -10.66 0.86 -7.08
N ALA A 393 -9.79 0.93 -6.07
CA ALA A 393 -9.49 2.17 -5.39
C ALA A 393 -8.57 3.05 -6.25
N LEU A 394 -9.15 3.84 -7.17
CA LEU A 394 -8.50 4.91 -7.96
C LEU A 394 -6.98 4.93 -7.75
N VAL A 395 -6.25 4.03 -8.43
CA VAL A 395 -4.80 4.15 -8.52
C VAL A 395 -4.62 5.53 -9.13
N ALA A 396 -4.04 6.48 -8.38
CA ALA A 396 -3.81 7.84 -8.84
C ALA A 396 -3.39 7.75 -10.32
N SER A 397 -4.21 8.30 -11.21
CA SER A 397 -4.02 8.33 -12.67
C SER A 397 -2.53 8.33 -12.94
N GLY A 398 -1.97 7.23 -13.48
CA GLY A 398 -0.53 6.95 -13.43
C GLY A 398 0.26 8.23 -13.62
N ASN A 399 0.79 8.77 -12.51
CA ASN A 399 1.27 10.14 -12.52
C ASN A 399 2.42 10.20 -13.50
N CYS A 400 2.26 10.93 -14.60
CA CYS A 400 3.38 11.22 -15.49
C CYS A 400 4.43 12.06 -14.76
N THR A 401 4.10 12.68 -13.63
CA THR A 401 5.04 13.46 -12.80
C THR A 401 5.10 12.93 -11.36
N TYR A 402 6.27 12.47 -10.94
CA TYR A 402 6.57 12.05 -9.57
C TYR A 402 7.31 13.15 -8.85
N THR A 403 6.73 13.69 -7.77
CA THR A 403 7.40 14.70 -6.94
C THR A 403 8.06 14.04 -5.75
N LEU A 404 9.39 14.05 -5.74
CA LEU A 404 10.23 13.48 -4.69
C LEU A 404 10.74 14.61 -3.79
N ASN A 405 10.86 14.31 -2.50
CA ASN A 405 11.45 15.13 -1.47
C ASN A 405 12.38 14.26 -0.59
N PRO A 406 13.23 14.87 0.26
CA PRO A 406 14.19 14.11 1.07
C PRO A 406 13.58 13.01 1.96
N SER A 407 12.30 13.13 2.34
CA SER A 407 11.62 12.18 3.24
C SER A 407 10.88 11.05 2.52
N ASN A 408 10.53 11.20 1.24
CA ASN A 408 9.65 10.25 0.53
C ASN A 408 10.31 9.55 -0.66
N TRP A 409 11.56 9.88 -1.01
CA TRP A 409 12.17 9.43 -2.26
C TRP A 409 12.24 7.90 -2.36
N GLU A 410 12.57 7.20 -1.27
CA GLU A 410 12.66 5.74 -1.26
C GLU A 410 11.32 5.06 -1.51
N ALA A 411 10.27 5.51 -0.82
CA ALA A 411 8.92 4.98 -0.96
C ALA A 411 8.35 5.25 -2.37
N SER A 412 8.76 6.36 -2.99
CA SER A 412 8.31 6.76 -4.32
C SER A 412 8.87 5.86 -5.43
N LEU A 413 9.99 5.15 -5.20
CA LEU A 413 10.60 4.29 -6.23
C LEU A 413 9.70 3.14 -6.66
N THR A 414 8.90 2.58 -5.74
CA THR A 414 7.92 1.53 -6.08
C THR A 414 6.82 2.08 -6.98
N GLN A 415 6.37 3.31 -6.74
CA GLN A 415 5.36 3.97 -7.58
C GLN A 415 5.90 4.27 -8.98
N ILE A 416 7.16 4.71 -9.05
CA ILE A 416 7.85 4.95 -10.33
C ILE A 416 7.98 3.64 -11.11
N ALA A 417 8.43 2.55 -10.47
CA ALA A 417 8.61 1.25 -11.11
C ALA A 417 7.31 0.74 -11.74
N ASN A 418 6.20 0.82 -10.99
CA ASN A 418 4.88 0.34 -11.42
C ASN A 418 4.08 1.35 -12.27
N GLY A 419 4.62 2.56 -12.45
CA GLY A 419 3.98 3.64 -13.19
C GLY A 419 4.05 3.54 -14.70
N LEU A 420 3.65 4.63 -15.37
CA LEU A 420 3.72 4.78 -16.83
C LEU A 420 5.14 4.57 -17.36
N LYS A 421 5.25 4.28 -18.66
CA LYS A 421 6.54 4.18 -19.35
C LYS A 421 7.23 5.54 -19.48
N ASP A 422 6.46 6.58 -19.76
CA ASP A 422 6.97 7.94 -19.97
C ASP A 422 6.68 8.80 -18.74
N ILE A 423 7.73 9.32 -18.11
CA ILE A 423 7.65 9.91 -16.78
C ILE A 423 8.59 11.11 -16.60
N HIS A 424 8.18 12.02 -15.73
CA HIS A 424 8.95 13.13 -15.20
C HIS A 424 9.12 12.93 -13.69
N ILE A 425 10.34 13.05 -13.19
CA ILE A 425 10.64 13.05 -11.77
C ILE A 425 11.09 14.46 -11.38
N CYS A 426 10.29 15.12 -10.56
CA CYS A 426 10.58 16.42 -9.99
C CYS A 426 11.18 16.23 -8.59
N LEU A 427 12.49 16.48 -8.45
CA LEU A 427 13.18 16.46 -7.18
C LEU A 427 13.09 17.84 -6.54
N GLN A 428 12.32 17.97 -5.47
CA GLN A 428 12.24 19.20 -4.69
C GLN A 428 13.61 19.58 -4.10
N THR A 429 13.76 20.86 -3.76
CA THR A 429 14.92 21.36 -3.01
C THR A 429 15.12 20.57 -1.73
N GLY A 430 16.37 20.27 -1.41
CA GLY A 430 16.73 19.52 -0.21
C GLY A 430 17.93 18.62 -0.44
N THR A 431 18.43 18.07 0.68
CA THR A 431 19.52 17.09 0.67
C THR A 431 18.94 15.69 0.85
N TYR A 432 19.09 14.86 -0.17
CA TYR A 432 18.67 13.46 -0.22
C TYR A 432 19.86 12.60 0.19
N ILE A 433 19.80 12.01 1.37
CA ILE A 433 20.79 11.01 1.78
C ILE A 433 20.38 9.68 1.16
N LEU A 434 21.16 9.20 0.20
CA LEU A 434 20.83 8.01 -0.57
C LEU A 434 21.46 6.78 0.09
N SER A 435 20.61 5.93 0.68
CA SER A 435 20.99 4.61 1.20
C SER A 435 21.41 3.65 0.08
N ARG A 436 20.87 3.87 -1.12
CA ARG A 436 21.11 3.16 -2.38
C ARG A 436 20.89 4.13 -3.56
N PRO A 437 21.41 3.85 -4.76
CA PRO A 437 21.14 4.68 -5.94
C PRO A 437 19.63 4.78 -6.19
N ILE A 438 19.19 5.94 -6.70
CA ILE A 438 17.88 6.03 -7.35
C ILE A 438 18.01 5.32 -8.69
N GLU A 439 17.47 4.11 -8.75
CA GLU A 439 17.56 3.23 -9.92
C GLU A 439 16.22 3.20 -10.65
N ILE A 440 16.25 3.47 -11.97
CA ILE A 440 15.07 3.49 -12.83
C ILE A 440 15.35 2.58 -14.04
N LYS A 441 14.48 1.60 -14.26
CA LYS A 441 14.64 0.60 -15.32
C LYS A 441 13.42 0.50 -16.22
N ASN A 442 13.63 0.06 -17.45
CA ASN A 442 12.57 -0.41 -18.36
C ASN A 442 11.49 0.65 -18.63
N LYS A 443 11.90 1.90 -18.86
CA LYS A 443 11.00 3.03 -19.17
C LYS A 443 11.14 3.49 -20.63
N GLY A 444 10.16 4.25 -21.10
CA GLY A 444 10.24 4.95 -22.38
C GLY A 444 11.07 6.22 -22.21
N HIS A 445 10.39 7.36 -22.13
CA HIS A 445 11.00 8.67 -22.02
C HIS A 445 11.01 9.17 -20.56
N ILE A 446 12.20 9.43 -20.02
CA ILE A 446 12.37 9.92 -18.65
C ILE A 446 12.93 11.34 -18.66
N LYS A 447 12.33 12.22 -17.86
CA LYS A 447 12.91 13.50 -17.46
C LYS A 447 13.12 13.54 -15.95
N ILE A 448 14.29 13.95 -15.48
CA ILE A 448 14.54 14.26 -14.06
C ILE A 448 14.96 15.72 -13.95
N THR A 449 14.30 16.48 -13.08
CA THR A 449 14.59 17.89 -12.83
C THR A 449 14.76 18.15 -11.34
N GLY A 450 15.77 18.93 -10.96
CA GLY A 450 15.86 19.53 -9.62
C GLY A 450 15.72 21.05 -9.66
N ALA A 451 16.21 21.71 -8.60
CA ALA A 451 16.29 23.16 -8.45
C ALA A 451 17.75 23.64 -8.43
N GLY A 452 18.57 23.15 -9.36
CA GLY A 452 20.01 23.39 -9.40
C GLY A 452 20.73 22.77 -8.21
N THR A 453 21.73 23.47 -7.66
CA THR A 453 22.46 23.03 -6.47
C THR A 453 21.60 23.01 -5.19
N GLY A 454 20.37 23.53 -5.23
CA GLY A 454 19.39 23.40 -4.15
C GLY A 454 18.82 21.98 -3.99
N THR A 455 18.90 21.15 -5.04
CA THR A 455 18.58 19.72 -5.00
C THR A 455 19.88 18.92 -4.93
N ARG A 456 20.14 18.22 -3.82
CA ARG A 456 21.43 17.55 -3.58
C ARG A 456 21.23 16.05 -3.32
N LEU A 457 21.75 15.21 -4.20
CA LEU A 457 21.72 13.75 -4.05
C LEU A 457 23.05 13.24 -3.51
N LEU A 458 23.09 12.75 -2.27
CA LEU A 458 24.33 12.32 -1.61
C LEU A 458 24.34 10.79 -1.43
N ALA A 459 24.98 10.08 -2.35
CA ALA A 459 25.14 8.63 -2.31
C ALA A 459 26.42 8.22 -1.58
N GLN A 460 26.48 8.48 -0.28
CA GLN A 460 27.69 8.33 0.54
C GLN A 460 28.30 6.93 0.50
N ASN A 461 27.47 5.89 0.41
CA ASN A 461 27.90 4.49 0.43
C ASN A 461 27.60 3.77 -0.89
N SER A 462 27.48 4.50 -2.00
CA SER A 462 27.23 3.90 -3.31
C SER A 462 28.10 4.50 -4.41
N GLU A 463 28.21 3.77 -5.53
CA GLU A 463 29.00 4.15 -6.70
C GLU A 463 28.25 5.07 -7.67
N ALA A 464 26.93 5.18 -7.51
CA ALA A 464 26.07 6.03 -8.32
C ALA A 464 25.01 6.70 -7.44
N ALA A 465 24.63 7.93 -7.79
CA ALA A 465 23.48 8.61 -7.22
C ALA A 465 22.22 8.33 -8.04
N LEU A 466 22.31 8.44 -9.36
CA LEU A 466 21.26 8.07 -10.30
C LEU A 466 21.76 6.97 -11.24
N ARG A 467 20.92 5.95 -11.43
CA ARG A 467 21.20 4.84 -12.34
C ARG A 467 19.99 4.56 -13.23
N PHE A 468 20.20 4.54 -14.53
CA PHE A 468 19.19 4.24 -15.54
C PHE A 468 19.58 2.99 -16.31
N GLU A 469 18.61 2.12 -16.58
CA GLU A 469 18.84 0.87 -17.30
C GLU A 469 17.70 0.61 -18.30
N ASN A 470 18.04 0.29 -19.54
CA ASN A 470 17.07 -0.08 -20.59
C ASN A 470 15.94 0.95 -20.75
N CYS A 471 16.30 2.20 -21.03
CA CYS A 471 15.35 3.30 -21.21
C CYS A 471 15.44 3.90 -22.63
N GLN A 472 14.32 4.31 -23.22
CA GLN A 472 14.34 4.88 -24.57
C GLN A 472 15.04 6.24 -24.60
N SER A 473 14.68 7.18 -23.73
CA SER A 473 15.44 8.40 -23.54
C SER A 473 15.50 8.85 -22.08
N VAL A 474 16.60 9.50 -21.70
CA VAL A 474 16.79 10.03 -20.34
C VAL A 474 17.35 11.44 -20.41
N THR A 475 16.64 12.39 -19.80
CA THR A 475 17.13 13.75 -19.53
C THR A 475 17.34 13.95 -18.03
N VAL A 476 18.52 14.38 -17.62
CA VAL A 476 18.82 14.77 -16.23
C VAL A 476 19.26 16.23 -16.20
N ARG A 477 18.59 17.06 -15.40
CA ARG A 477 18.87 18.49 -15.34
C ARG A 477 18.69 19.16 -14.00
N ASP A 478 19.38 20.28 -13.85
CA ASP A 478 19.22 21.24 -12.75
C ASP A 478 19.35 20.56 -11.37
N LEU A 479 20.43 19.82 -11.11
CA LEU A 479 20.64 19.17 -9.82
C LEU A 479 22.12 19.07 -9.42
N TYR A 480 22.36 18.82 -8.14
CA TYR A 480 23.64 18.35 -7.61
C TYR A 480 23.58 16.86 -7.26
N ALA A 481 24.61 16.10 -7.60
CA ALA A 481 24.75 14.72 -7.14
C ALA A 481 26.21 14.36 -6.82
N GLU A 482 26.42 13.52 -5.81
CA GLU A 482 27.72 12.93 -5.50
C GLU A 482 27.61 11.44 -5.12
N ASN A 483 28.64 10.67 -5.46
CA ASN A 483 28.84 9.30 -4.98
C ASN A 483 30.04 9.25 -4.04
N GLY A 484 29.91 8.50 -2.95
CA GLY A 484 30.92 8.39 -1.88
C GLY A 484 31.68 7.06 -1.87
N LEU A 485 31.25 6.09 -2.70
CA LEU A 485 31.96 4.82 -2.87
C LEU A 485 32.56 4.70 -4.27
N ALA A 486 33.79 4.22 -4.35
CA ALA A 486 34.43 3.79 -5.59
C ALA A 486 35.11 2.45 -5.32
N VAL A 487 34.53 1.35 -5.79
CA VAL A 487 35.05 0.00 -5.56
C VAL A 487 35.87 -0.46 -6.77
N THR A 488 36.92 -1.25 -6.52
CA THR A 488 37.66 -1.94 -7.58
C THR A 488 36.69 -2.75 -8.45
N PRO A 489 36.76 -2.70 -9.79
CA PRO A 489 35.78 -3.36 -10.63
C PRO A 489 35.98 -4.89 -10.57
N GLN A 490 35.34 -5.58 -9.62
CA GLN A 490 35.28 -7.04 -9.63
C GLN A 490 34.26 -7.47 -10.70
N GLY A 491 34.74 -8.02 -11.82
CA GLY A 491 33.89 -8.61 -12.87
C GLY A 491 33.07 -7.64 -13.74
N ARG A 492 33.08 -6.33 -13.45
CA ARG A 492 32.38 -5.29 -14.23
C ARG A 492 33.23 -4.80 -15.41
N GLN A 493 32.60 -4.57 -16.56
CA GLN A 493 33.28 -4.14 -17.80
C GLN A 493 33.44 -2.62 -17.95
N SER A 494 32.69 -1.78 -17.21
CA SER A 494 32.77 -0.31 -17.31
C SER A 494 32.67 0.36 -15.94
N LEU A 495 33.29 1.53 -15.80
CA LEU A 495 33.27 2.33 -14.56
C LEU A 495 31.85 2.84 -14.32
N GLN A 496 31.38 2.83 -13.08
CA GLN A 496 30.12 3.51 -12.74
C GLN A 496 30.36 5.01 -12.55
N GLY A 497 29.41 5.78 -13.05
CA GLY A 497 29.36 7.23 -12.88
C GLY A 497 28.47 7.62 -11.72
N THR A 498 28.70 8.81 -11.14
CA THR A 498 27.71 9.48 -10.27
C THR A 498 26.32 9.48 -10.93
N LEU A 499 26.28 9.76 -12.23
CA LEU A 499 25.17 9.40 -13.12
C LEU A 499 25.61 8.24 -14.03
N SER A 500 24.84 7.16 -14.01
CA SER A 500 25.11 5.98 -14.84
C SER A 500 23.92 5.65 -15.74
N PHE A 501 24.17 5.50 -17.04
CA PHE A 501 23.18 5.16 -18.05
C PHE A 501 23.60 3.89 -18.78
N TYR A 502 22.80 2.84 -18.61
CA TYR A 502 23.02 1.54 -19.22
C TYR A 502 21.90 1.22 -20.20
N ASP A 503 22.25 0.80 -21.41
CA ASP A 503 21.28 0.46 -22.47
C ASP A 503 20.21 1.56 -22.71
N CYS A 504 20.61 2.83 -22.65
CA CYS A 504 19.72 3.96 -22.93
C CYS A 504 19.95 4.48 -24.36
N GLN A 505 18.90 4.63 -25.18
CA GLN A 505 19.11 4.99 -26.60
C GLN A 505 19.46 6.48 -26.78
N GLU A 506 18.90 7.35 -25.95
CA GLU A 506 19.20 8.78 -25.94
C GLU A 506 19.46 9.27 -24.51
N VAL A 507 20.57 9.97 -24.30
CA VAL A 507 20.98 10.51 -23.00
C VAL A 507 21.30 11.99 -23.14
N ASN A 508 20.59 12.82 -22.37
CA ASN A 508 20.87 14.25 -22.25
C ASN A 508 21.16 14.61 -20.78
N VAL A 509 22.31 15.22 -20.51
CA VAL A 509 22.66 15.75 -19.20
C VAL A 509 22.96 17.24 -19.34
N GLU A 510 22.19 18.08 -18.65
CA GLU A 510 22.28 19.53 -18.77
C GLU A 510 22.25 20.23 -17.41
N ASN A 511 23.03 21.31 -17.23
CA ASN A 511 23.00 22.13 -16.01
C ASN A 511 23.15 21.34 -14.70
N ALA A 512 23.90 20.24 -14.70
CA ALA A 512 24.13 19.41 -13.53
C ALA A 512 25.49 19.71 -12.88
N THR A 513 25.54 19.67 -11.55
CA THR A 513 26.80 19.67 -10.80
C THR A 513 27.04 18.28 -10.23
N LEU A 514 28.09 17.60 -10.67
CA LEU A 514 28.35 16.21 -10.29
C LEU A 514 29.70 16.08 -9.63
N LYS A 515 29.81 15.23 -8.62
CA LYS A 515 31.07 14.93 -7.95
C LYS A 515 31.27 13.43 -7.83
N CYS A 516 32.43 12.94 -8.26
CA CYS A 516 32.81 11.54 -8.05
C CYS A 516 33.93 11.40 -7.03
N VAL A 517 33.83 10.38 -6.17
CA VAL A 517 34.84 10.11 -5.14
C VAL A 517 36.16 9.63 -5.76
N GLY A 518 37.28 10.02 -5.15
CA GLY A 518 38.61 9.55 -5.55
C GLY A 518 38.91 8.10 -5.13
N ASN A 519 39.87 7.48 -5.80
CA ASN A 519 40.44 6.18 -5.44
C ASN A 519 41.89 6.11 -5.94
N ALA A 520 42.69 5.17 -5.42
CA ALA A 520 44.04 4.92 -5.88
C ALA A 520 44.13 4.38 -7.32
N ILE A 521 43.04 3.82 -7.83
CA ILE A 521 42.91 3.31 -9.20
C ILE A 521 41.64 3.84 -9.86
N LYS A 522 41.59 3.75 -11.19
CA LYS A 522 40.44 4.18 -12.00
C LYS A 522 39.23 3.26 -11.75
N THR A 523 38.22 3.78 -11.04
CA THR A 523 37.07 3.00 -10.52
C THR A 523 35.72 3.70 -10.69
N SER A 524 35.71 5.01 -10.87
CA SER A 524 34.52 5.84 -10.96
C SER A 524 34.63 6.91 -12.05
N ALA A 525 33.48 7.41 -12.50
CA ALA A 525 33.34 8.59 -13.34
C ALA A 525 32.31 9.58 -12.74
N CYS A 526 32.21 10.82 -13.26
CA CYS A 526 31.04 11.65 -12.97
C CYS A 526 29.84 11.20 -13.82
N ILE A 527 30.05 10.95 -15.11
CA ILE A 527 29.04 10.47 -16.04
C ILE A 527 29.56 9.23 -16.76
N THR A 528 28.78 8.15 -16.72
CA THR A 528 29.00 6.97 -17.56
C THR A 528 27.79 6.73 -18.45
N VAL A 529 28.02 6.59 -19.76
CA VAL A 529 27.06 5.99 -20.70
C VAL A 529 27.71 4.79 -21.36
N ALA A 530 27.10 3.61 -21.22
CA ALA A 530 27.65 2.37 -21.76
C ALA A 530 26.55 1.32 -22.01
N PRO A 531 26.72 0.38 -22.92
CA PRO A 531 25.89 -0.82 -22.98
C PRO A 531 26.11 -1.72 -21.75
N SER A 532 25.09 -2.48 -21.33
CA SER A 532 25.26 -3.49 -20.29
C SER A 532 26.06 -4.69 -20.78
N LYS A 533 26.68 -5.41 -19.85
CA LYS A 533 27.33 -6.69 -20.10
C LYS A 533 26.30 -7.82 -20.08
N VAL A 534 26.15 -8.53 -21.20
CA VAL A 534 25.24 -9.69 -21.33
C VAL A 534 25.97 -11.04 -21.25
N GLY A 535 27.31 -11.05 -21.32
CA GLY A 535 28.12 -12.27 -21.21
C GLY A 535 29.60 -12.00 -20.95
N LYS A 536 30.40 -13.07 -20.86
CA LYS A 536 31.87 -12.94 -20.76
C LYS A 536 32.39 -12.39 -22.09
N HIS A 537 32.86 -11.14 -22.10
CA HIS A 537 33.29 -10.40 -23.31
C HIS A 537 32.15 -10.00 -24.28
N GLN A 538 30.89 -10.05 -23.86
CA GLN A 538 29.75 -9.65 -24.71
C GLN A 538 28.99 -8.46 -24.10
N LEU A 539 28.89 -7.38 -24.86
CA LEU A 539 28.09 -6.20 -24.55
C LEU A 539 26.73 -6.29 -25.26
N SER A 540 25.73 -5.66 -24.66
CA SER A 540 24.45 -5.37 -25.29
C SER A 540 24.66 -4.63 -26.60
N SER A 541 23.82 -4.91 -27.60
CA SER A 541 23.85 -4.25 -28.91
C SER A 541 23.21 -2.86 -28.90
N THR A 542 22.82 -2.36 -27.72
CA THR A 542 22.22 -1.03 -27.60
C THR A 542 23.24 0.04 -27.97
N ILE A 543 22.79 0.97 -28.82
CA ILE A 543 23.56 2.09 -29.32
C ILE A 543 22.97 3.37 -28.74
N SER A 544 23.81 4.22 -28.14
CA SER A 544 23.36 5.47 -27.50
C SER A 544 23.75 6.71 -28.32
N ASN A 545 22.84 7.69 -28.38
CA ASN A 545 23.14 9.08 -28.71
C ASN A 545 23.26 9.87 -27.41
N VAL A 546 24.31 10.69 -27.27
CA VAL A 546 24.65 11.35 -26.02
C VAL A 546 24.90 12.83 -26.23
N ARG A 547 24.23 13.66 -25.42
CA ARG A 547 24.53 15.08 -25.25
C ARG A 547 24.81 15.38 -23.79
N VAL A 548 25.95 16.02 -23.51
CA VAL A 548 26.31 16.53 -22.18
C VAL A 548 26.69 17.98 -22.33
N HIS A 549 25.95 18.89 -21.70
CA HIS A 549 26.25 20.31 -21.81
C HIS A 549 26.02 21.11 -20.55
N SER A 550 26.75 22.23 -20.43
CA SER A 550 26.55 23.21 -19.36
C SER A 550 26.68 22.61 -17.94
N CYS A 551 27.43 21.51 -17.78
CA CYS A 551 27.62 20.84 -16.50
C CYS A 551 28.94 21.25 -15.82
N ASN A 552 28.98 21.16 -14.49
CA ASN A 552 30.19 21.31 -13.68
C ASN A 552 30.52 19.97 -13.00
N LEU A 553 31.63 19.34 -13.39
CA LEU A 553 32.04 18.02 -12.94
C LEU A 553 33.28 18.11 -12.05
N GLU A 554 33.14 17.73 -10.78
CA GLU A 554 34.20 17.67 -9.79
C GLU A 554 34.73 16.23 -9.68
N MET A 555 35.86 16.00 -10.32
CA MET A 555 36.40 14.66 -10.50
C MET A 555 37.31 14.29 -9.34
N GLY A 556 37.07 13.12 -8.75
CA GLY A 556 37.97 12.54 -7.76
C GLY A 556 39.38 12.30 -8.30
N PRO A 557 40.41 12.31 -7.43
CA PRO A 557 41.75 11.87 -7.78
C PRO A 557 41.73 10.54 -8.53
N ARG A 558 42.46 10.48 -9.65
CA ARG A 558 42.59 9.30 -10.53
C ARG A 558 41.26 8.73 -11.08
N GLN A 559 40.19 9.53 -11.12
CA GLN A 559 38.91 9.16 -11.72
C GLN A 559 38.69 9.80 -13.09
N VAL A 560 37.56 9.49 -13.71
CA VAL A 560 37.17 10.00 -15.04
C VAL A 560 36.09 11.08 -14.89
N GLY A 561 36.08 12.09 -15.76
CA GLY A 561 34.96 13.03 -15.86
C GLY A 561 33.77 12.39 -16.58
N ILE A 562 33.90 12.24 -17.89
CA ILE A 562 32.87 11.68 -18.77
C ILE A 562 33.43 10.43 -19.44
N LEU A 563 32.75 9.29 -19.29
CA LEU A 563 33.06 8.03 -19.93
C LEU A 563 31.90 7.59 -20.84
N LEU A 564 32.16 7.55 -22.14
CA LEU A 564 31.20 7.13 -23.16
C LEU A 564 31.73 5.89 -23.88
N VAL A 565 30.92 4.83 -23.92
CA VAL A 565 31.29 3.53 -24.53
C VAL A 565 30.22 3.12 -25.53
N ASN A 566 30.61 2.77 -26.76
CA ASN A 566 29.71 2.33 -27.85
C ASN A 566 28.58 3.33 -28.19
N THR A 567 28.94 4.61 -28.32
CA THR A 567 27.99 5.70 -28.58
C THR A 567 28.04 6.15 -30.03
N ARG A 568 26.90 6.20 -30.72
CA ARG A 568 26.84 6.56 -32.16
C ARG A 568 27.12 8.04 -32.40
N TYR A 569 26.36 8.92 -31.76
CA TYR A 569 26.53 10.37 -31.85
C TYR A 569 26.79 10.96 -30.46
N VAL A 570 27.90 11.70 -30.34
CA VAL A 570 28.36 12.32 -29.10
C VAL A 570 28.50 13.83 -29.31
N GLN A 571 27.87 14.60 -28.43
CA GLN A 571 28.09 16.04 -28.31
C GLN A 571 28.35 16.41 -26.84
N VAL A 572 29.59 16.78 -26.53
CA VAL A 572 30.00 17.24 -25.20
C VAL A 572 30.40 18.70 -25.33
N GLU A 573 29.62 19.62 -24.77
CA GLU A 573 29.83 21.05 -24.98
C GLU A 573 29.66 21.95 -23.77
N ASN A 574 30.45 23.02 -23.67
CA ASN A 574 30.31 24.04 -22.62
C ASN A 574 30.31 23.47 -21.18
N ASN A 575 31.05 22.38 -20.94
CA ASN A 575 31.18 21.79 -19.61
C ASN A 575 32.46 22.26 -18.93
N ARG A 576 32.44 22.34 -17.60
CA ARG A 576 33.62 22.51 -16.76
C ARG A 576 33.92 21.20 -16.04
N LEU A 577 35.10 20.63 -16.24
CA LEU A 577 35.58 19.41 -15.62
C LEU A 577 36.84 19.75 -14.81
N ALA A 578 36.82 19.65 -13.48
CA ALA A 578 37.97 19.95 -12.65
C ALA A 578 38.25 18.86 -11.63
N ALA A 579 39.51 18.54 -11.38
CA ALA A 579 39.88 17.66 -10.27
C ALA A 579 39.57 18.31 -8.91
N LEU A 580 39.09 17.53 -7.95
CA LEU A 580 38.72 17.98 -6.61
C LEU A 580 39.86 18.64 -5.82
N SER A 581 41.11 18.29 -6.10
CA SER A 581 42.28 18.87 -5.43
C SER A 581 43.37 19.19 -6.43
N SER A 582 43.91 20.40 -6.39
CA SER A 582 44.96 20.86 -7.30
C SER A 582 46.26 20.03 -7.24
N GLY A 583 46.53 19.38 -6.10
CA GLY A 583 47.71 18.51 -5.91
C GLY A 583 47.55 17.08 -6.43
N ASN A 584 46.30 16.59 -6.60
CA ASN A 584 46.03 15.23 -7.08
C ASN A 584 45.10 15.27 -8.30
N PRO A 585 45.64 15.17 -9.52
CA PRO A 585 44.86 15.24 -10.73
C PRO A 585 43.93 14.04 -10.88
N SER A 586 42.85 14.27 -11.62
CA SER A 586 41.99 13.21 -12.11
C SER A 586 42.68 12.46 -13.26
N PHE A 587 42.23 11.25 -13.55
CA PHE A 587 42.89 10.42 -14.55
C PHE A 587 42.59 10.91 -15.97
N GLN A 588 41.32 11.02 -16.33
CA GLN A 588 40.87 11.40 -17.67
C GLN A 588 39.73 12.42 -17.59
N GLY A 589 39.75 13.45 -18.45
CA GLY A 589 38.64 14.39 -18.58
C GLY A 589 37.46 13.76 -19.33
N ILE A 590 37.59 13.65 -20.65
CA ILE A 590 36.56 13.08 -21.54
C ILE A 590 37.12 11.83 -22.22
N VAL A 591 36.40 10.72 -22.14
CA VAL A 591 36.79 9.43 -22.72
C VAL A 591 35.68 8.91 -23.62
N ILE A 592 36.05 8.57 -24.85
CA ILE A 592 35.20 7.85 -25.80
C ILE A 592 35.92 6.56 -26.19
N GLY A 593 35.28 5.43 -25.95
CA GLY A 593 35.85 4.11 -26.21
C GLY A 593 34.81 3.06 -26.63
N GLY A 594 35.24 1.80 -26.62
CA GLY A 594 34.45 0.70 -27.19
C GLY A 594 34.71 0.52 -28.68
N SER A 595 33.77 -0.03 -29.44
CA SER A 595 33.92 -0.34 -30.87
C SER A 595 33.14 0.58 -31.82
N LEU A 596 32.37 1.55 -31.29
CA LEU A 596 31.48 2.38 -32.10
C LEU A 596 31.56 3.86 -31.72
N ALA A 597 31.81 4.72 -32.72
CA ALA A 597 31.64 6.18 -32.66
C ALA A 597 31.52 6.80 -34.07
N ASN A 598 30.30 7.11 -34.54
CA ASN A 598 30.07 7.68 -35.88
C ASN A 598 30.26 9.20 -35.94
N GLY A 599 29.89 9.91 -34.87
CA GLY A 599 30.04 11.35 -34.81
C GLY A 599 30.42 11.80 -33.41
N VAL A 600 31.53 12.51 -33.30
CA VAL A 600 32.03 13.03 -32.03
C VAL A 600 32.25 14.53 -32.16
N ARG A 601 31.61 15.31 -31.29
CA ARG A 601 31.80 16.75 -31.15
C ARG A 601 32.14 17.06 -29.69
N ILE A 602 33.35 17.55 -29.46
CA ILE A 602 33.80 18.01 -28.15
C ILE A 602 34.11 19.50 -28.30
N LEU A 603 33.21 20.34 -27.80
CA LEU A 603 33.17 21.77 -28.13
C LEU A 603 33.24 22.64 -26.87
N ASN A 604 34.13 23.62 -26.82
CA ASN A 604 34.11 24.68 -25.78
C ASN A 604 34.10 24.16 -24.33
N ASN A 605 34.71 23.01 -24.05
CA ASN A 605 34.81 22.50 -22.67
C ASN A 605 36.08 23.02 -22.00
N THR A 606 36.00 23.23 -20.68
CA THR A 606 37.16 23.52 -19.83
C THR A 606 37.48 22.30 -18.99
N ILE A 607 38.67 21.73 -19.17
CA ILE A 607 39.15 20.53 -18.48
C ILE A 607 40.40 20.91 -17.68
N GLU A 608 40.36 20.74 -16.37
CA GLU A 608 41.38 21.22 -15.44
C GLU A 608 41.98 20.09 -14.60
N ASN A 609 43.31 20.10 -14.52
CA ASN A 609 44.10 19.25 -13.62
C ASN A 609 43.84 17.75 -13.83
N THR A 610 44.01 17.27 -15.07
CA THR A 610 43.93 15.84 -15.40
C THR A 610 45.28 15.26 -15.81
N LEU A 611 45.44 13.93 -15.78
CA LEU A 611 46.60 13.23 -16.36
C LEU A 611 46.44 13.07 -17.88
N GLN A 612 45.21 12.94 -18.34
CA GLN A 612 44.81 12.91 -19.74
C GLN A 612 43.60 13.83 -19.93
N GLY A 613 43.65 14.72 -20.91
CA GLY A 613 42.54 15.66 -21.17
C GLY A 613 41.37 14.96 -21.87
N ILE A 614 41.48 14.87 -23.20
CA ILE A 614 40.50 14.22 -24.07
C ILE A 614 41.13 12.95 -24.64
N HIS A 615 40.43 11.83 -24.52
CA HIS A 615 40.88 10.51 -24.99
C HIS A 615 39.80 9.85 -25.84
N ILE A 616 40.02 9.79 -27.15
CA ILE A 616 39.16 9.07 -28.09
C ILE A 616 39.94 7.88 -28.63
N GLY A 617 39.60 6.69 -28.16
CA GLY A 617 40.30 5.46 -28.52
C GLY A 617 39.34 4.29 -28.57
N LEU A 618 38.99 3.87 -29.79
CA LEU A 618 38.16 2.69 -29.99
C LEU A 618 39.03 1.42 -29.94
N SER A 619 38.48 0.41 -29.28
CA SER A 619 39.02 -0.95 -29.18
C SER A 619 37.94 -1.90 -28.66
N HIS A 620 37.91 -3.12 -29.20
CA HIS A 620 37.19 -4.24 -28.61
C HIS A 620 38.17 -5.37 -28.21
N ASN A 621 37.68 -6.26 -27.35
CA ASN A 621 38.42 -7.48 -27.03
C ASN A 621 38.06 -8.56 -28.04
N GLU A 622 39.08 -9.14 -28.67
CA GLU A 622 38.96 -10.22 -29.64
C GLU A 622 40.10 -11.23 -29.41
N ASN A 623 39.88 -12.50 -29.79
CA ASN A 623 40.85 -13.59 -29.56
C ASN A 623 42.03 -13.56 -30.54
N SER A 624 41.88 -12.88 -31.68
CA SER A 624 42.91 -12.66 -32.68
C SER A 624 42.73 -11.26 -33.25
N LYS A 625 43.83 -10.57 -33.56
CA LYS A 625 43.81 -9.18 -34.02
C LYS A 625 43.09 -9.06 -35.38
N GLY A 626 41.90 -8.46 -35.37
CA GLY A 626 41.05 -8.17 -36.51
C GLY A 626 41.27 -6.76 -37.07
N ALA A 627 40.27 -6.28 -37.81
CA ALA A 627 40.28 -4.91 -38.33
C ALA A 627 40.18 -3.90 -37.16
N PRO A 628 40.90 -2.77 -37.23
CA PRO A 628 40.81 -1.75 -36.19
C PRO A 628 39.39 -1.17 -36.11
N ASP A 629 38.91 -0.92 -34.91
CA ASP A 629 37.70 -0.11 -34.71
C ASP A 629 38.01 1.35 -35.08
N ILE A 630 37.20 1.96 -35.95
CA ILE A 630 37.43 3.29 -36.51
C ILE A 630 36.31 4.23 -36.07
N ALA A 631 36.66 5.35 -35.44
CA ALA A 631 35.72 6.43 -35.20
C ALA A 631 35.53 7.25 -36.49
N GLU A 632 34.30 7.55 -36.92
CA GLU A 632 34.10 8.15 -38.24
C GLU A 632 34.46 9.65 -38.26
N ASN A 633 33.60 10.53 -37.75
CA ASN A 633 33.77 11.98 -37.85
C ASN A 633 34.00 12.63 -36.49
N ILE A 634 35.19 13.19 -36.26
CA ILE A 634 35.59 13.78 -34.99
C ILE A 634 35.87 15.28 -35.14
N PHE A 635 35.29 16.08 -34.25
CA PHE A 635 35.54 17.51 -34.09
C PHE A 635 35.88 17.81 -32.63
N ILE A 636 37.08 18.34 -32.40
CA ILE A 636 37.54 18.81 -31.09
C ILE A 636 37.85 20.30 -31.27
N THR A 637 36.93 21.16 -30.84
CA THR A 637 36.97 22.59 -31.16
C THR A 637 36.80 23.47 -29.93
N GLY A 638 37.63 24.50 -29.79
CA GLY A 638 37.40 25.56 -28.79
C GLY A 638 37.62 25.14 -27.33
N ASN A 639 38.21 23.98 -27.06
CA ASN A 639 38.35 23.47 -25.70
C ASN A 639 39.58 24.06 -24.99
N MET A 640 39.49 24.24 -23.67
CA MET A 640 40.59 24.57 -22.79
C MET A 640 40.98 23.34 -21.96
N VAL A 641 42.22 22.87 -22.06
CA VAL A 641 42.66 21.60 -21.47
C VAL A 641 43.97 21.79 -20.69
N HIS A 642 43.90 21.68 -19.36
CA HIS A 642 45.06 21.76 -18.47
C HIS A 642 45.42 20.37 -17.95
N VAL A 643 46.50 19.81 -18.49
CA VAL A 643 47.06 18.54 -18.03
C VAL A 643 48.13 18.82 -16.98
N SER A 644 48.07 18.10 -15.86
CA SER A 644 49.05 18.21 -14.77
C SER A 644 49.68 16.86 -14.49
N SER A 645 51.01 16.84 -14.35
CA SER A 645 51.77 15.61 -14.11
C SER A 645 52.53 15.69 -12.78
N PRO A 646 51.89 15.46 -11.63
CA PRO A 646 52.57 15.43 -10.34
C PRO A 646 53.45 14.17 -10.22
N ASN A 647 54.37 14.20 -9.26
CA ASN A 647 55.31 13.12 -8.91
C ASN A 647 54.58 11.81 -8.57
N LEU A 648 54.15 11.08 -9.59
CA LEU A 648 53.56 9.75 -9.48
C LEU A 648 54.66 8.72 -9.75
N PRO A 649 54.78 7.65 -8.93
CA PRO A 649 55.79 6.61 -9.11
C PRO A 649 55.67 5.98 -10.52
N ASN A 650 56.83 5.67 -11.12
CA ASN A 650 57.03 5.18 -12.49
C ASN A 650 55.91 4.26 -13.00
N THR A 651 54.96 4.83 -13.73
CA THR A 651 53.98 4.09 -14.52
C THR A 651 54.24 4.38 -15.99
N ASN A 652 54.36 3.34 -16.83
CA ASN A 652 54.42 3.40 -18.30
C ASN A 652 53.13 3.98 -18.95
N GLN A 653 52.32 4.74 -18.21
CA GLN A 653 51.07 5.31 -18.67
C GLN A 653 51.33 6.55 -19.52
N LYS A 654 50.92 6.51 -20.79
CA LYS A 654 50.95 7.65 -21.71
C LYS A 654 50.08 8.78 -21.15
N ARG A 655 50.54 10.03 -21.27
CA ARG A 655 49.79 11.24 -20.88
C ARG A 655 49.65 12.15 -22.08
N HIS A 656 48.51 12.81 -22.22
CA HIS A 656 48.25 13.69 -23.36
C HIS A 656 47.19 14.72 -23.05
N GLY A 657 47.29 15.89 -23.68
CA GLY A 657 46.19 16.85 -23.73
C GLY A 657 45.01 16.30 -24.53
N VAL A 658 45.26 15.92 -25.77
CA VAL A 658 44.28 15.28 -26.65
C VAL A 658 44.89 14.03 -27.25
N PHE A 659 44.16 12.91 -27.21
CA PHE A 659 44.47 11.69 -27.93
C PHE A 659 43.32 11.29 -28.85
N VAL A 660 43.66 10.97 -30.09
CA VAL A 660 42.74 10.35 -31.05
C VAL A 660 43.39 9.11 -31.64
N GLY A 661 42.68 7.99 -31.54
CA GLY A 661 43.03 6.70 -32.11
C GLY A 661 42.74 6.59 -33.61
N ASN A 662 42.29 5.41 -34.05
CA ASN A 662 41.85 5.21 -35.43
C ASN A 662 40.62 6.07 -35.74
N CYS A 663 40.65 6.78 -36.86
CA CYS A 663 39.52 7.60 -37.30
C CYS A 663 39.43 7.78 -38.81
N SER A 664 38.22 7.99 -39.34
CA SER A 664 38.00 8.27 -40.78
C SER A 664 38.22 9.74 -41.11
N SER A 665 37.85 10.63 -40.20
CA SER A 665 38.00 12.07 -40.35
C SER A 665 38.12 12.78 -39.00
N LEU A 666 39.07 13.70 -38.90
CA LEU A 666 39.41 14.43 -37.69
C LEU A 666 39.65 15.91 -37.96
N VAL A 667 39.05 16.77 -37.14
CA VAL A 667 39.40 18.19 -36.99
C VAL A 667 39.69 18.48 -35.53
N ILE A 668 40.87 19.03 -35.25
CA ILE A 668 41.27 19.57 -33.95
C ILE A 668 41.61 21.05 -34.16
N GLU A 669 40.74 21.97 -33.74
CA GLU A 669 40.93 23.39 -34.01
C GLU A 669 40.61 24.32 -32.85
N ASN A 670 41.32 25.45 -32.77
CA ASN A 670 41.05 26.51 -31.79
C ASN A 670 41.05 26.03 -30.32
N ASN A 671 41.82 25.00 -29.97
CA ASN A 671 41.93 24.53 -28.59
C ASN A 671 43.12 25.18 -27.88
N TYR A 672 42.98 25.43 -26.58
CA TYR A 672 44.04 25.90 -25.70
C TYR A 672 44.46 24.76 -24.76
N LEU A 673 45.71 24.31 -24.84
CA LEU A 673 46.22 23.21 -24.04
C LEU A 673 47.40 23.69 -23.21
N THR A 674 47.37 23.45 -21.90
CA THR A 674 48.50 23.76 -21.01
C THR A 674 48.99 22.50 -20.32
N LEU A 675 50.30 22.31 -20.32
CA LEU A 675 50.97 21.28 -19.55
C LEU A 675 51.64 21.88 -18.31
N ARG A 676 51.31 21.33 -17.15
CA ARG A 676 51.99 21.61 -15.88
C ARG A 676 52.84 20.42 -15.44
N ARG A 677 54.14 20.62 -15.28
CA ARG A 677 55.10 19.59 -14.84
C ARG A 677 55.71 19.87 -13.46
N PHE A 678 56.13 18.81 -12.80
CA PHE A 678 56.88 18.87 -11.54
C PHE A 678 58.22 18.13 -11.72
N ASN A 679 59.28 18.55 -11.00
CA ASN A 679 60.66 18.07 -11.20
C ASN A 679 60.79 16.54 -11.24
N GLY A 680 60.06 15.80 -10.41
CA GLY A 680 60.10 14.32 -10.38
C GLY A 680 59.44 13.62 -11.57
N THR A 681 58.89 14.38 -12.53
CA THR A 681 58.24 13.86 -13.74
C THR A 681 58.83 14.42 -15.05
N ALA A 682 59.97 15.11 -14.98
CA ALA A 682 60.60 15.72 -16.14
C ALA A 682 60.86 14.72 -17.30
N ASN A 683 61.08 13.44 -16.96
CA ASN A 683 61.37 12.37 -17.91
C ASN A 683 60.13 11.63 -18.45
N LEU A 684 58.92 11.92 -17.97
CA LEU A 684 57.71 11.25 -18.46
C LEU A 684 57.36 11.72 -19.86
N PHE A 685 56.92 10.82 -20.74
CA PHE A 685 56.47 11.20 -22.09
C PHE A 685 55.05 11.79 -22.04
N ILE A 686 54.90 13.05 -22.47
CA ILE A 686 53.61 13.75 -22.51
C ILE A 686 53.46 14.47 -23.85
N ASP A 687 52.37 14.20 -24.54
CA ASP A 687 52.01 14.80 -25.82
C ASP A 687 51.00 15.93 -25.61
N GLY A 688 51.08 17.03 -26.37
CA GLY A 688 50.00 18.02 -26.37
C GLY A 688 48.77 17.45 -27.09
N ILE A 689 48.94 17.20 -28.39
CA ILE A 689 47.98 16.51 -29.25
C ILE A 689 48.66 15.27 -29.84
N ARG A 690 48.08 14.09 -29.61
CA ARG A 690 48.55 12.82 -30.17
C ARG A 690 47.47 12.17 -31.02
N VAL A 691 47.74 12.00 -32.30
CA VAL A 691 46.90 11.24 -33.24
C VAL A 691 47.67 9.97 -33.64
N PHE A 692 47.11 8.80 -33.37
CA PHE A 692 47.82 7.53 -33.58
C PHE A 692 46.85 6.42 -33.99
N GLY A 693 47.01 5.84 -35.17
CA GLY A 693 46.21 4.70 -35.60
C GLY A 693 46.06 4.61 -37.11
N THR A 694 45.02 3.92 -37.56
CA THR A 694 44.58 3.94 -38.98
C THR A 694 43.78 5.22 -39.21
N LEU A 695 44.35 6.13 -40.01
CA LEU A 695 43.78 7.47 -40.24
C LEU A 695 43.20 7.57 -41.65
N GLY A 696 42.00 8.15 -41.77
CA GLY A 696 41.36 8.40 -43.04
C GLY A 696 41.79 9.72 -43.69
N ARG A 697 41.06 10.14 -44.74
CA ARG A 697 41.52 11.15 -45.71
C ARG A 697 41.62 12.58 -45.17
N ARG A 698 40.90 12.92 -44.10
CA ARG A 698 40.86 14.29 -43.58
C ARG A 698 41.33 14.34 -42.14
N ILE A 699 42.59 14.70 -41.94
CA ILE A 699 43.19 14.97 -40.63
C ILE A 699 43.65 16.43 -40.63
N VAL A 700 42.95 17.28 -39.87
CA VAL A 700 43.23 18.71 -39.77
C VAL A 700 43.50 19.06 -38.31
N ILE A 701 44.68 19.62 -38.04
CA ILE A 701 45.06 20.13 -36.72
C ILE A 701 45.53 21.58 -36.91
N ARG A 702 44.73 22.56 -36.49
CA ARG A 702 45.03 23.96 -36.77
C ARG A 702 44.64 24.93 -35.68
N GLN A 703 45.29 26.08 -35.62
CA GLN A 703 44.90 27.18 -34.72
C GLN A 703 44.84 26.79 -33.24
N ASN A 704 45.55 25.73 -32.83
CA ASN A 704 45.64 25.34 -31.43
C ASN A 704 46.79 26.08 -30.76
N HIS A 705 46.66 26.34 -29.46
CA HIS A 705 47.67 26.99 -28.63
C HIS A 705 48.09 26.03 -27.51
N LEU A 706 49.33 25.56 -27.57
CA LEU A 706 49.91 24.61 -26.64
C LEU A 706 51.00 25.31 -25.84
N THR A 707 50.88 25.32 -24.52
CA THR A 707 51.81 26.00 -23.60
C THR A 707 52.31 25.10 -22.48
N SER A 708 53.53 25.33 -22.01
CA SER A 708 54.06 24.78 -20.75
C SER A 708 54.30 25.91 -19.73
N ILE A 709 53.93 25.71 -18.46
CA ILE A 709 53.99 26.76 -17.41
C ILE A 709 55.08 26.53 -16.35
N ASN A 710 56.16 25.83 -16.69
CA ASN A 710 57.27 25.49 -15.78
C ASN A 710 58.60 25.56 -16.55
N ALA A 711 59.73 25.88 -15.88
CA ALA A 711 61.08 25.92 -16.50
C ALA A 711 61.65 24.54 -16.93
N LEU A 712 60.80 23.51 -16.96
CA LEU A 712 61.13 22.20 -17.50
C LEU A 712 60.88 22.22 -19.02
N ALA A 713 61.56 21.36 -19.78
CA ALA A 713 61.35 21.26 -21.23
C ALA A 713 59.86 21.20 -21.59
N SER A 714 59.49 21.82 -22.72
CA SER A 714 58.15 21.74 -23.33
C SER A 714 57.72 20.27 -23.54
N PHE A 715 56.55 20.02 -24.13
CA PHE A 715 56.04 18.66 -24.36
C PHE A 715 57.11 17.67 -24.83
N SER A 716 57.46 16.69 -24.01
CA SER A 716 58.59 15.78 -24.28
C SER A 716 58.29 14.75 -25.37
N GLY A 717 57.03 14.59 -25.74
CA GLY A 717 56.63 13.83 -26.91
C GLY A 717 56.42 14.66 -28.16
N GLY A 718 56.65 15.97 -28.10
CA GLY A 718 56.28 16.95 -29.13
C GLY A 718 54.93 17.58 -28.79
N GLY A 719 54.76 18.85 -29.17
CA GLY A 719 53.47 19.54 -28.98
C GLY A 719 52.36 18.83 -29.74
N ILE A 720 52.61 18.49 -31.01
CA ILE A 720 51.67 17.77 -31.89
C ILE A 720 52.39 16.58 -32.51
N GLN A 721 51.80 15.38 -32.37
CA GLN A 721 52.29 14.14 -32.95
C GLN A 721 51.19 13.45 -33.75
N VAL A 722 51.50 13.07 -34.99
CA VAL A 722 50.59 12.32 -35.85
C VAL A 722 51.32 11.10 -36.39
N THR A 723 50.78 9.91 -36.14
CA THR A 723 51.31 8.64 -36.64
C THR A 723 50.20 7.85 -37.33
N ASN A 724 50.31 7.72 -38.65
CA ASN A 724 49.41 6.90 -39.45
C ASN A 724 49.99 5.49 -39.60
N LEU A 725 49.20 4.47 -39.24
CA LEU A 725 49.51 3.05 -39.42
C LEU A 725 48.86 2.47 -40.69
N GLY A 726 48.04 3.25 -41.39
CA GLY A 726 47.35 2.85 -42.62
C GLY A 726 48.27 2.80 -43.84
N SER A 727 47.85 2.08 -44.88
CA SER A 727 48.62 1.82 -46.10
C SER A 727 48.68 2.98 -47.10
N THR A 728 47.94 4.08 -46.87
CA THR A 728 47.92 5.26 -47.75
C THR A 728 48.39 6.50 -46.99
N PRO A 729 49.57 7.06 -47.34
CA PRO A 729 50.04 8.31 -46.77
C PRO A 729 49.32 9.49 -47.45
N GLU A 730 48.13 9.83 -46.96
CA GLU A 730 47.45 11.07 -47.32
C GLU A 730 48.01 12.25 -46.48
N PRO A 731 48.24 13.43 -47.06
CA PRO A 731 48.82 14.55 -46.33
C PRO A 731 47.90 15.01 -45.18
N HIS A 732 48.44 15.04 -43.97
CA HIS A 732 47.79 15.65 -42.81
C HIS A 732 48.02 17.16 -42.81
N LEU A 733 46.98 17.96 -42.59
CA LEU A 733 47.10 19.42 -42.51
C LEU A 733 47.36 19.83 -41.06
N ILE A 734 48.61 20.22 -40.76
CA ILE A 734 49.03 20.74 -39.46
C ILE A 734 49.52 22.18 -39.66
N GLU A 735 48.67 23.17 -39.38
CA GLU A 735 48.95 24.57 -39.72
C GLU A 735 48.56 25.54 -38.60
N ASN A 736 49.24 26.69 -38.51
CA ASN A 736 48.86 27.79 -37.61
C ASN A 736 48.70 27.38 -36.13
N ASN A 737 49.43 26.37 -35.66
CA ASN A 737 49.44 25.99 -34.24
C ASN A 737 50.58 26.71 -33.51
N PHE A 738 50.27 27.29 -32.36
CA PHE A 738 51.25 27.93 -31.48
C PHE A 738 51.72 26.89 -30.46
N VAL A 739 53.01 26.54 -30.49
CA VAL A 739 53.60 25.56 -29.58
C VAL A 739 54.75 26.23 -28.83
N GLY A 740 54.56 26.45 -27.53
CA GLY A 740 55.52 27.07 -26.60
C GLY A 740 55.87 26.17 -25.43
#